data_AF-A0A2D4SSZ5-F1
#
_entry.id   AF-A0A2D4SSZ5-F1
#
_cell.length_a   1.000
_cell.length_b   1.000
_cell.length_c   1.000
_cell.angle_alpha   90.00
_cell.angle_beta   90.00
_cell.angle_gamma   90.00
#
_symmetry.space_group_name_H-M   'P 1'
#
loop_
_entity.id
_entity.type
_entity.pdbx_description
1 polymer ?
#
loop_
_entity_poly.entity_id
_entity_poly.type
_entity_poly.pdbx_seq_one_letter_code
_entity_poly.pdbx_strand_id
1 'polypeptide(L)'
;MMWLYLMVGCISSTKDTAVSHQPAVDTQQEELSAFEVTGTVIDTEGVPVSQAVVQVGGQESTRTYTDENGWFSLWFEDNGFGHPAIVASKEGYRARGYEFFKPDTPITITILPIADPDNTEYEFQDPGDGFDAMEENCSHCHTDFVHDFLTSAHAEATNNPLLQDLYAGVTKKYSTAEDCEEGGGTWNMGLEPGTVNRIQKCYLNEGVLSDLNPNCAQAQEACDDPDISADIAPEFFGGCADCHAPGIDGTLGDRNLHDATGLAYELGVHCDTCHKVRDVDMSQPAGYGKRLVVHRPSEPGRNTFLWEPVFYGPLEDVANIAMGGSPQPKFNEAVFCSGCHEQKQQALIQDQILDAQEWPQGLPVHSTYSEWKDGPYNQDKTQCQWCHMPASMDRANAVDIATVENQSITFGFPREPEDIRQHIFRGPLQGEPRLIDTAVHVSLVSENHDNTLSVTVSLSNIGCGHAIPTGEPMRSLLLVVEATGSCGSLNPSGGMTIPDTGGFIAQGVIGTTVDIVGTKLSWSSQQPVLEEGQVIRVVRPTGMYEQYEGIDSFQGEQRTPEEKGIETMFPIGHAQILDVLEEDILLSTALDVQQGDIVYLGESVPTESLEGHDSLPIAGHAGYAFSKVLVDAQGNRHVPHYRAVDIASDNRIAPGSNVRTQHEFSIPQGCTSGQITARLLYRPVPISLAKPRGWEALDYVIATSQSSW
;
A
#
# COMPACT_ATOMS: atom_id res chain seq x y z
N MET A 1 -36.31 31.00 -41.67
CA MET A 1 -36.39 32.44 -41.31
C MET A 1 -35.04 32.79 -40.70
N MET A 2 -34.13 33.57 -41.32
CA MET A 2 -34.26 34.98 -41.76
C MET A 2 -34.63 35.84 -40.55
N TRP A 3 -33.90 36.86 -40.07
CA TRP A 3 -33.08 37.94 -40.68
C TRP A 3 -31.81 38.19 -39.82
N LEU A 4 -30.64 38.74 -40.22
CA LEU A 4 -30.18 39.77 -41.19
C LEU A 4 -30.07 41.22 -40.63
N TYR A 5 -28.82 41.65 -40.34
CA TYR A 5 -28.18 43.00 -40.37
C TYR A 5 -28.86 44.28 -39.83
N LEU A 6 -28.05 45.16 -39.18
CA LEU A 6 -27.73 46.50 -39.74
C LEU A 6 -26.46 47.16 -39.13
N MET A 7 -25.81 48.05 -39.90
CA MET A 7 -24.62 48.87 -39.57
C MET A 7 -24.84 50.35 -39.95
N VAL A 8 -24.46 51.32 -39.09
CA VAL A 8 -24.28 52.79 -39.34
C VAL A 8 -23.36 53.39 -38.23
N GLY A 9 -22.49 54.41 -38.40
CA GLY A 9 -22.02 55.08 -39.63
C GLY A 9 -21.48 56.53 -39.55
N CYS A 10 -20.79 56.98 -38.47
CA CYS A 10 -20.19 58.34 -38.36
C CYS A 10 -18.66 58.25 -38.10
N ILE A 11 -17.69 58.76 -38.89
CA ILE A 11 -17.42 60.05 -39.58
C ILE A 11 -16.67 61.10 -38.70
N SER A 12 -15.34 61.21 -38.92
CA SER A 12 -14.41 62.38 -38.80
C SER A 12 -14.37 63.22 -37.49
N SER A 13 -13.28 63.85 -37.04
CA SER A 13 -11.93 64.21 -37.54
C SER A 13 -11.01 64.43 -36.29
N THR A 14 -9.67 64.51 -36.30
CA THR A 14 -8.75 65.37 -37.08
C THR A 14 -7.28 64.91 -37.01
N LYS A 15 -6.55 65.13 -38.10
CA LYS A 15 -5.10 65.44 -38.26
C LYS A 15 -4.11 65.22 -37.09
N ASP A 16 -3.13 64.38 -37.38
CA ASP A 16 -1.68 64.64 -37.33
C ASP A 16 -1.11 65.69 -36.36
N THR A 17 -0.30 65.21 -35.42
CA THR A 17 1.13 65.58 -35.38
C THR A 17 1.97 64.37 -34.99
N ALA A 18 2.84 63.90 -35.88
CA ALA A 18 3.82 62.89 -35.55
C ALA A 18 4.95 63.51 -34.71
N VAL A 19 5.19 62.95 -33.53
CA VAL A 19 6.44 63.11 -32.78
C VAL A 19 7.00 61.72 -32.58
N SER A 20 8.17 61.43 -33.15
CA SER A 20 8.86 60.16 -32.88
C SER A 20 9.45 60.21 -31.47
N HIS A 21 8.72 59.66 -30.50
CA HIS A 21 9.38 59.13 -29.30
C HIS A 21 9.91 57.76 -29.67
N GLN A 22 11.23 57.69 -29.90
CA GLN A 22 11.93 56.46 -29.56
C GLN A 22 11.71 56.27 -28.06
N PRO A 23 11.28 55.08 -27.58
CA PRO A 23 11.37 54.80 -26.17
C PRO A 23 12.86 54.91 -25.80
N ALA A 24 13.16 55.75 -24.81
CA ALA A 24 14.44 55.65 -24.15
C ALA A 24 14.43 54.29 -23.44
N VAL A 25 15.27 53.37 -23.89
CA VAL A 25 15.61 52.18 -23.10
C VAL A 25 16.31 52.72 -21.86
N ASP A 26 15.72 52.48 -20.69
CA ASP A 26 16.33 52.87 -19.42
C ASP A 26 17.45 51.90 -19.09
N THR A 27 18.66 52.24 -19.53
CA THR A 27 19.85 51.40 -19.36
C THR A 27 20.26 51.21 -17.89
N GLN A 28 19.64 51.92 -16.93
CA GLN A 28 19.83 51.64 -15.50
C GLN A 28 18.91 50.53 -14.98
N GLN A 29 17.84 50.20 -15.71
CA GLN A 29 16.93 49.11 -15.35
C GLN A 29 17.43 47.75 -15.88
N GLU A 30 18.20 47.73 -16.97
CA GLU A 30 18.91 46.54 -17.48
C GLU A 30 20.14 46.15 -16.64
N GLU A 31 20.77 47.09 -15.91
CA GLU A 31 21.96 46.78 -15.06
C GLU A 31 21.61 46.18 -13.69
N LEU A 32 20.34 46.15 -13.28
CA LEU A 32 19.90 45.64 -11.98
C LEU A 32 19.17 44.28 -12.05
N SER A 33 18.91 43.77 -13.25
CA SER A 33 18.19 42.49 -13.42
C SER A 33 19.08 41.25 -13.25
N ALA A 34 20.41 41.38 -13.18
CA ALA A 34 21.29 40.25 -12.87
C ALA A 34 22.60 40.70 -12.21
N PHE A 35 23.03 40.03 -11.14
CA PHE A 35 24.27 40.35 -10.41
C PHE A 35 24.78 39.21 -9.52
N GLU A 36 26.04 39.29 -9.11
CA GLU A 36 26.64 38.38 -8.13
C GLU A 36 26.16 38.71 -6.71
N VAL A 37 25.62 37.72 -6.00
CA VAL A 37 25.26 37.82 -4.58
C VAL A 37 26.30 37.05 -3.77
N THR A 38 26.92 37.73 -2.81
CA THR A 38 27.90 37.13 -1.90
C THR A 38 27.42 37.24 -0.46
N GLY A 39 27.91 36.36 0.41
CA GLY A 39 27.55 36.42 1.81
C GLY A 39 28.18 35.33 2.66
N THR A 40 27.69 35.20 3.89
CA THR A 40 28.06 34.12 4.82
C THR A 40 26.83 33.45 5.42
N VAL A 41 26.93 32.15 5.67
CA VAL A 41 25.98 31.37 6.47
C VAL A 41 26.62 31.06 7.81
N ILE A 42 25.90 31.38 8.89
CA ILE A 42 26.32 31.16 10.28
C ILE A 42 25.21 30.47 11.06
N ASP A 43 25.54 29.86 12.19
CA ASP A 43 24.56 29.42 13.17
C ASP A 43 24.19 30.52 14.19
N THR A 44 23.33 30.19 15.15
CA THR A 44 22.91 31.11 16.21
C THR A 44 24.00 31.49 17.22
N GLU A 45 25.12 30.77 17.27
CA GLU A 45 26.29 31.15 18.07
C GLU A 45 27.27 32.04 17.27
N GLY A 46 26.99 32.24 15.97
CA GLY A 46 27.84 32.97 15.05
C GLY A 46 28.99 32.14 14.46
N VAL A 47 28.94 30.82 14.61
CA VAL A 47 29.92 29.90 14.01
C VAL A 47 29.58 29.75 12.52
N PRO A 48 30.57 29.84 11.60
CA PRO A 48 30.30 29.63 10.18
C PRO A 48 29.86 28.20 9.87
N VAL A 49 28.79 28.07 9.08
CA VAL A 49 28.31 26.76 8.63
C VAL A 49 28.87 26.46 7.25
N SER A 50 29.84 25.56 7.19
CA SER A 50 30.40 25.05 5.94
C SER A 50 29.49 24.03 5.27
N GLN A 51 29.56 23.93 3.94
CA GLN A 51 28.73 23.03 3.13
C GLN A 51 27.22 23.17 3.38
N ALA A 52 26.77 24.37 3.76
CA ALA A 52 25.36 24.75 3.66
C ALA A 52 25.03 24.98 2.18
N VAL A 53 23.87 24.49 1.75
CA VAL A 53 23.29 24.80 0.45
C VAL A 53 22.86 26.26 0.46
N VAL A 54 23.14 27.00 -0.62
CA VAL A 54 22.63 28.35 -0.83
C VAL A 54 22.10 28.49 -2.25
N GLN A 55 20.87 28.98 -2.42
CA GLN A 55 20.28 29.21 -3.74
C GLN A 55 19.30 30.38 -3.74
N VAL A 56 18.94 30.87 -4.93
CA VAL A 56 17.77 31.72 -5.13
C VAL A 56 16.52 30.84 -5.02
N GLY A 57 15.53 31.26 -4.22
CA GLY A 57 14.31 30.48 -3.97
C GLY A 57 13.58 30.09 -5.26
N GLY A 58 13.24 28.81 -5.41
CA GLY A 58 12.62 28.24 -6.61
C GLY A 58 13.55 28.10 -7.83
N GLN A 59 14.85 28.41 -7.71
CA GLN A 59 15.81 28.34 -8.83
C GLN A 59 17.00 27.44 -8.47
N GLU A 60 16.78 26.12 -8.48
CA GLU A 60 17.81 25.10 -8.21
C GLU A 60 19.08 25.26 -9.07
N SER A 61 18.94 25.78 -10.30
CA SER A 61 20.06 26.08 -11.20
C SER A 61 21.08 27.10 -10.65
N THR A 62 20.70 27.86 -9.61
CA THR A 62 21.57 28.82 -8.92
C THR A 62 22.31 28.24 -7.71
N ARG A 63 22.09 26.95 -7.39
CA ARG A 63 22.63 26.28 -6.19
C ARG A 63 24.15 26.39 -6.11
N THR A 64 24.63 26.83 -4.95
CA THR A 64 26.04 26.85 -4.53
C THR A 64 26.18 26.26 -3.12
N TYR A 65 27.41 26.09 -2.65
CA TYR A 65 27.73 25.57 -1.32
C TYR A 65 28.71 26.48 -0.59
N THR A 66 28.55 26.61 0.73
CA THR A 66 29.48 27.42 1.53
C THR A 66 30.84 26.76 1.75
N ASP A 67 31.89 27.58 1.81
CA ASP A 67 33.25 27.17 2.14
C ASP A 67 33.45 26.88 3.64
N GLU A 68 34.69 26.57 4.06
CA GLU A 68 35.03 26.34 5.48
C GLU A 68 34.75 27.54 6.41
N ASN A 69 34.65 28.76 5.85
CA ASN A 69 34.35 30.00 6.55
C ASN A 69 32.87 30.41 6.40
N GLY A 70 32.01 29.50 5.93
CA GLY A 70 30.59 29.74 5.68
C GLY A 70 30.33 30.70 4.52
N TRP A 71 31.33 31.08 3.73
CA TRP A 71 31.19 32.06 2.65
C TRP A 71 30.61 31.43 1.38
N PHE A 72 29.77 32.19 0.67
CA PHE A 72 29.23 31.81 -0.64
C PHE A 72 29.29 32.96 -1.65
N SER A 73 29.25 32.58 -2.94
CA SER A 73 28.87 33.41 -4.07
C SER A 73 27.94 32.63 -5.00
N LEU A 74 26.90 33.30 -5.50
CA LEU A 74 26.02 32.81 -6.56
C LEU A 74 25.66 33.95 -7.53
N TRP A 75 25.17 33.58 -8.71
CA TRP A 75 24.63 34.53 -9.67
C TRP A 75 23.11 34.59 -9.53
N PHE A 76 22.57 35.79 -9.34
CA PHE A 76 21.14 36.05 -9.32
C PHE A 76 20.70 36.69 -10.64
N GLU A 77 19.55 36.27 -11.16
CA GLU A 77 18.83 36.92 -12.25
C GLU A 77 17.36 37.09 -11.84
N ASP A 78 16.85 38.31 -11.96
CA ASP A 78 15.48 38.67 -11.61
C ASP A 78 14.53 38.15 -12.70
N ASN A 79 13.66 37.22 -12.31
CA ASN A 79 12.62 36.66 -13.18
C ASN A 79 11.36 37.56 -13.25
N GLY A 80 11.31 38.67 -12.50
CA GLY A 80 10.22 39.64 -12.50
C GLY A 80 9.01 39.24 -11.66
N PHE A 81 9.15 38.26 -10.76
CA PHE A 81 8.04 37.67 -10.00
C PHE A 81 8.27 37.71 -8.48
N GLY A 82 7.28 38.22 -7.74
CA GLY A 82 7.25 38.32 -6.28
C GLY A 82 8.47 39.00 -5.65
N HIS A 83 8.93 38.46 -4.52
CA HIS A 83 10.14 38.91 -3.82
C HIS A 83 11.26 37.88 -3.97
N PRO A 84 12.41 38.24 -4.58
CA PRO A 84 13.54 37.32 -4.64
C PRO A 84 14.16 37.14 -3.25
N ALA A 85 14.45 35.89 -2.91
CA ALA A 85 15.10 35.50 -1.66
C ALA A 85 16.32 34.62 -1.94
N ILE A 86 17.42 34.88 -1.22
CA ILE A 86 18.50 33.89 -1.09
C ILE A 86 18.19 33.03 0.11
N VAL A 87 18.08 31.71 -0.09
CA VAL A 87 17.80 30.75 0.97
C VAL A 87 19.05 29.92 1.26
N ALA A 88 19.33 29.72 2.55
CA ALA A 88 20.35 28.78 3.01
C ALA A 88 19.75 27.67 3.87
N SER A 89 20.25 26.44 3.68
CA SER A 89 19.83 25.27 4.42
C SER A 89 20.93 24.22 4.54
N LYS A 90 20.74 23.27 5.46
CA LYS A 90 21.63 22.13 5.66
C LYS A 90 20.90 21.08 6.51
N GLU A 91 21.16 19.79 6.29
CA GLU A 91 20.70 18.74 7.20
C GLU A 91 21.14 19.04 8.64
N GLY A 92 20.23 18.87 9.61
CA GLY A 92 20.44 19.24 11.01
C GLY A 92 20.22 20.72 11.33
N TYR A 93 19.76 21.53 10.36
CA TYR A 93 19.43 22.95 10.55
C TYR A 93 18.08 23.29 9.92
N ARG A 94 17.32 24.16 10.59
CA ARG A 94 16.14 24.81 10.02
C ARG A 94 16.58 25.90 9.04
N ALA A 95 16.13 25.80 7.80
CA ALA A 95 16.44 26.73 6.72
C ALA A 95 15.98 28.16 7.06
N ARG A 96 16.66 29.14 6.47
CA ARG A 96 16.33 30.57 6.57
C ARG A 96 16.67 31.27 5.26
N GLY A 97 15.95 32.34 4.95
CA GLY A 97 16.15 33.14 3.76
C GLY A 97 16.39 34.62 4.05
N TYR A 98 16.86 35.33 3.03
CA TYR A 98 17.12 36.76 3.04
C TYR A 98 16.54 37.41 1.78
N GLU A 99 15.55 38.28 1.95
CA GLU A 99 14.93 39.08 0.89
C GLU A 99 15.58 40.48 0.77
N PHE A 100 15.31 41.19 -0.33
CA PHE A 100 15.71 42.60 -0.55
C PHE A 100 17.24 42.86 -0.55
N PHE A 101 18.03 41.87 -0.99
CA PHE A 101 19.47 41.99 -1.24
C PHE A 101 19.78 42.87 -2.47
N LYS A 102 21.05 43.30 -2.62
CA LYS A 102 21.50 44.27 -3.63
C LYS A 102 22.93 43.98 -4.10
N PRO A 103 23.34 44.47 -5.29
CA PRO A 103 24.74 44.41 -5.73
C PRO A 103 25.70 44.99 -4.68
N ASP A 104 26.93 44.47 -4.68
CA ASP A 104 28.06 44.90 -3.83
C ASP A 104 27.79 44.94 -2.31
N THR A 105 26.70 44.32 -1.84
CA THR A 105 26.28 44.32 -0.43
C THR A 105 26.21 42.88 0.10
N PRO A 106 27.29 42.36 0.72
CA PRO A 106 27.29 41.00 1.25
C PRO A 106 26.22 40.80 2.32
N ILE A 107 25.53 39.66 2.26
CA ILE A 107 24.48 39.29 3.23
C ILE A 107 25.00 38.28 4.26
N THR A 108 24.25 38.13 5.36
CA THR A 108 24.50 37.08 6.35
C THR A 108 23.19 36.36 6.65
N ILE A 109 23.19 35.04 6.50
CA ILE A 109 22.04 34.18 6.77
C ILE A 109 22.34 33.36 8.02
N THR A 110 21.57 33.56 9.08
CA THR A 110 21.68 32.76 10.31
C THR A 110 20.70 31.61 10.25
N ILE A 111 21.18 30.37 10.07
CA ILE A 111 20.35 29.15 10.14
C ILE A 111 20.34 28.60 11.57
N LEU A 112 19.24 27.96 11.96
CA LEU A 112 19.03 27.52 13.35
C LEU A 112 19.31 26.02 13.47
N PRO A 113 20.36 25.56 14.19
CA PRO A 113 20.60 24.13 14.41
C PRO A 113 19.39 23.48 15.11
N ILE A 114 19.21 22.19 14.85
CA ILE A 114 18.16 21.37 15.45
C ILE A 114 18.75 20.63 16.65
N ALA A 115 18.15 20.79 17.83
CA ALA A 115 18.68 20.27 19.09
C ALA A 115 18.28 18.79 19.33
N ASP A 116 19.28 17.93 19.55
CA ASP A 116 19.08 16.61 20.15
C ASP A 116 18.80 16.71 21.66
N PRO A 117 18.08 15.72 22.25
CA PRO A 117 17.47 14.55 21.62
C PRO A 117 16.06 14.84 21.06
N ASP A 118 15.42 13.79 20.52
CA ASP A 118 13.98 13.76 20.26
C ASP A 118 13.16 14.08 21.53
N ASN A 119 12.09 14.86 21.37
CA ASN A 119 11.27 15.32 22.48
C ASN A 119 10.05 14.43 22.75
N THR A 120 10.08 13.67 23.84
CA THR A 120 8.93 12.85 24.29
C THR A 120 7.78 13.67 24.89
N GLU A 121 7.97 14.96 25.19
CA GLU A 121 6.91 15.88 25.64
C GLU A 121 6.23 16.62 24.46
N TYR A 122 6.57 16.28 23.22
CA TYR A 122 5.89 16.78 22.03
C TYR A 122 4.62 15.97 21.75
N GLU A 123 3.47 16.63 21.83
CA GLU A 123 2.17 16.15 21.37
C GLU A 123 2.06 16.37 19.85
N PHE A 124 1.62 15.36 19.10
CA PHE A 124 1.44 15.45 17.65
C PHE A 124 0.33 16.43 17.28
N GLN A 125 0.54 17.19 16.19
CA GLN A 125 -0.34 18.28 15.79
C GLN A 125 -1.33 17.85 14.70
N ASP A 126 -2.56 18.34 14.82
CA ASP A 126 -3.64 18.14 13.85
C ASP A 126 -3.32 18.87 12.53
N PRO A 127 -3.31 18.20 11.36
CA PRO A 127 -3.15 18.86 10.06
C PRO A 127 -4.35 19.73 9.64
N GLY A 128 -5.52 19.55 10.26
CA GLY A 128 -6.78 20.20 9.89
C GLY A 128 -7.59 19.42 8.86
N ASP A 129 -8.63 20.07 8.33
CA ASP A 129 -9.70 19.45 7.54
C ASP A 129 -9.64 19.73 6.02
N GLY A 130 -8.62 20.44 5.55
CA GLY A 130 -8.48 20.87 4.16
C GLY A 130 -9.09 22.23 3.83
N PHE A 131 -9.67 22.93 4.81
CA PHE A 131 -10.22 24.27 4.61
C PHE A 131 -9.36 25.35 5.29
N ASP A 132 -9.02 26.42 4.56
CA ASP A 132 -8.34 27.58 5.15
C ASP A 132 -9.30 28.39 6.04
N ALA A 133 -9.37 28.01 7.31
CA ALA A 133 -10.02 28.75 8.38
C ALA A 133 -9.08 29.78 9.06
N MET A 134 -7.86 29.98 8.53
CA MET A 134 -6.75 30.73 9.15
C MET A 134 -6.33 30.19 10.53
N GLU A 135 -6.43 28.87 10.71
CA GLU A 135 -5.93 28.16 11.89
C GLU A 135 -4.44 27.83 11.76
N GLU A 136 -3.72 27.67 12.87
CA GLU A 136 -2.27 27.39 12.87
C GLU A 136 -1.99 25.89 12.63
N ASN A 137 -2.54 25.35 11.55
CA ASN A 137 -2.42 23.96 11.11
C ASN A 137 -1.99 23.87 9.63
N CYS A 138 -1.85 22.66 9.08
CA CYS A 138 -1.42 22.48 7.68
C CYS A 138 -2.44 23.04 6.68
N SER A 139 -3.73 23.03 7.02
CA SER A 139 -4.82 23.47 6.14
C SER A 139 -4.81 24.96 5.81
N HIS A 140 -4.13 25.83 6.58
CA HIS A 140 -3.98 27.24 6.21
C HIS A 140 -3.16 27.45 4.93
N CYS A 141 -2.17 26.59 4.66
CA CYS A 141 -1.26 26.72 3.51
C CYS A 141 -1.36 25.57 2.50
N HIS A 142 -1.86 24.41 2.92
CA HIS A 142 -1.80 23.15 2.18
C HIS A 142 -3.16 22.45 2.09
N THR A 143 -4.25 23.23 2.02
CA THR A 143 -5.64 22.78 1.83
C THR A 143 -5.79 21.55 0.92
N ASP A 144 -5.16 21.58 -0.25
CA ASP A 144 -5.27 20.58 -1.30
C ASP A 144 -4.51 19.29 -0.94
N PHE A 145 -3.35 19.40 -0.27
CA PHE A 145 -2.62 18.22 0.22
C PHE A 145 -3.28 17.57 1.44
N VAL A 146 -3.96 18.36 2.28
CA VAL A 146 -4.75 17.82 3.39
C VAL A 146 -5.98 17.08 2.82
N HIS A 147 -6.67 17.62 1.82
CA HIS A 147 -7.72 16.88 1.09
C HIS A 147 -7.19 15.60 0.42
N ASP A 148 -6.04 15.68 -0.29
CA ASP A 148 -5.39 14.51 -0.89
C ASP A 148 -5.17 13.41 0.18
N PHE A 149 -4.62 13.80 1.34
CA PHE A 149 -4.31 12.91 2.46
C PHE A 149 -5.55 12.31 3.15
N LEU A 150 -6.58 13.12 3.44
CA LEU A 150 -7.80 12.68 4.14
C LEU A 150 -8.61 11.63 3.34
N THR A 151 -8.35 11.48 2.05
CA THR A 151 -8.94 10.43 1.19
C THR A 151 -8.04 9.20 0.99
N SER A 152 -6.88 9.17 1.67
CA SER A 152 -5.86 8.13 1.51
C SER A 152 -5.96 7.02 2.57
N ALA A 153 -5.50 5.83 2.21
CA ALA A 153 -5.38 4.70 3.14
C ALA A 153 -4.35 4.93 4.28
N HIS A 154 -3.55 6.00 4.23
CA HIS A 154 -2.68 6.40 5.34
C HIS A 154 -3.43 7.12 6.46
N ALA A 155 -4.47 7.90 6.14
CA ALA A 155 -5.36 8.49 7.14
C ALA A 155 -6.13 7.39 7.89
N GLU A 156 -6.60 6.38 7.15
CA GLU A 156 -7.35 5.23 7.69
C GLU A 156 -6.46 4.14 8.32
N ALA A 157 -5.13 4.34 8.39
CA ALA A 157 -4.18 3.28 8.73
C ALA A 157 -4.40 2.67 10.13
N THR A 158 -4.79 3.47 11.12
CA THR A 158 -5.14 2.98 12.48
C THR A 158 -6.57 2.45 12.53
N ASN A 159 -7.54 3.21 12.04
CA ASN A 159 -8.96 2.91 12.22
C ASN A 159 -9.50 1.80 11.29
N ASN A 160 -8.66 1.27 10.40
CA ASN A 160 -8.99 0.15 9.51
C ASN A 160 -9.67 -1.02 10.27
N PRO A 161 -10.94 -1.34 9.95
CA PRO A 161 -11.71 -2.39 10.62
C PRO A 161 -11.01 -3.75 10.66
N LEU A 162 -10.32 -4.14 9.59
CA LEU A 162 -9.66 -5.45 9.49
C LEU A 162 -8.43 -5.52 10.40
N LEU A 163 -7.68 -4.42 10.51
CA LEU A 163 -6.53 -4.33 11.43
C LEU A 163 -7.00 -4.48 12.88
N GLN A 164 -8.00 -3.69 13.28
CA GLN A 164 -8.53 -3.69 14.64
C GLN A 164 -9.10 -5.07 15.03
N ASP A 165 -9.86 -5.70 14.12
CA ASP A 165 -10.42 -7.03 14.35
C ASP A 165 -9.35 -8.12 14.45
N LEU A 166 -8.29 -8.04 13.62
CA LEU A 166 -7.16 -8.97 13.66
C LEU A 166 -6.31 -8.80 14.93
N TYR A 167 -6.11 -7.55 15.35
CA TYR A 167 -5.28 -7.19 16.49
C TYR A 167 -5.93 -7.64 17.82
N ALA A 168 -7.21 -7.31 18.01
CA ALA A 168 -8.00 -7.72 19.16
C ALA A 168 -8.40 -9.20 19.14
N GLY A 169 -8.44 -9.84 17.96
CA GLY A 169 -8.92 -11.21 17.79
C GLY A 169 -10.45 -11.33 17.85
N VAL A 170 -11.18 -10.38 17.26
CA VAL A 170 -12.65 -10.32 17.31
C VAL A 170 -13.32 -10.60 15.96
N THR A 171 -14.62 -10.88 16.00
CA THR A 171 -15.48 -11.02 14.81
C THR A 171 -16.68 -10.08 14.88
N LYS A 172 -17.03 -9.48 13.73
CA LYS A 172 -18.25 -8.66 13.54
C LYS A 172 -19.42 -9.48 13.01
N LYS A 173 -19.23 -10.77 12.74
CA LYS A 173 -20.26 -11.70 12.26
C LYS A 173 -21.38 -11.92 13.29
N TYR A 174 -21.05 -11.87 14.58
CA TYR A 174 -21.96 -12.18 15.68
C TYR A 174 -22.22 -10.94 16.53
N SER A 175 -23.50 -10.65 16.79
CA SER A 175 -23.95 -9.47 17.54
C SER A 175 -24.59 -9.80 18.89
N THR A 176 -24.68 -11.09 19.23
CA THR A 176 -25.18 -11.57 20.52
C THR A 176 -24.23 -12.62 21.11
N ALA A 177 -24.33 -12.82 22.43
CA ALA A 177 -23.57 -13.86 23.13
C ALA A 177 -23.94 -15.27 22.65
N GLU A 178 -25.22 -15.53 22.39
CA GLU A 178 -25.72 -16.83 21.92
C GLU A 178 -25.12 -17.19 20.55
N ASP A 179 -25.21 -16.29 19.57
CA ASP A 179 -24.62 -16.53 18.24
C ASP A 179 -23.09 -16.66 18.30
N CYS A 180 -22.44 -15.94 19.21
CA CYS A 180 -20.98 -15.99 19.40
C CYS A 180 -20.52 -17.34 19.96
N GLU A 181 -21.17 -17.82 21.01
CA GLU A 181 -20.88 -19.11 21.65
C GLU A 181 -21.22 -20.29 20.71
N GLU A 182 -22.34 -20.22 19.98
CA GLU A 182 -22.66 -21.18 18.91
C GLU A 182 -21.64 -21.14 17.75
N GLY A 183 -21.09 -19.97 17.47
CA GLY A 183 -20.00 -19.76 16.52
C GLY A 183 -18.62 -20.24 17.00
N GLY A 184 -18.50 -20.75 18.24
CA GLY A 184 -17.24 -21.20 18.83
C GLY A 184 -16.32 -20.07 19.33
N GLY A 185 -16.84 -18.85 19.42
CA GLY A 185 -16.18 -17.70 20.04
C GLY A 185 -16.48 -17.57 21.53
N THR A 186 -15.88 -16.56 22.16
CA THR A 186 -16.15 -16.19 23.56
C THR A 186 -16.75 -14.79 23.60
N TRP A 187 -17.89 -14.62 24.26
CA TRP A 187 -18.51 -13.30 24.43
C TRP A 187 -17.97 -12.61 25.69
N ASN A 188 -17.25 -11.51 25.50
CA ASN A 188 -16.55 -10.83 26.58
C ASN A 188 -16.57 -9.31 26.39
N MET A 189 -16.19 -8.57 27.44
CA MET A 189 -15.92 -7.14 27.31
C MET A 189 -14.54 -6.89 26.67
N GLY A 190 -14.36 -5.71 26.08
CA GLY A 190 -13.06 -5.15 25.74
C GLY A 190 -13.15 -3.72 25.24
N LEU A 191 -12.02 -3.15 24.81
CA LEU A 191 -11.97 -1.77 24.32
C LEU A 191 -12.83 -1.57 23.06
N GLU A 192 -13.52 -0.43 22.99
CA GLU A 192 -14.05 0.14 21.74
C GLU A 192 -12.91 0.93 21.05
N PRO A 193 -12.42 0.51 19.87
CA PRO A 193 -11.26 1.13 19.21
C PRO A 193 -11.38 2.65 19.05
N GLY A 194 -10.28 3.37 19.33
CA GLY A 194 -10.22 4.83 19.26
C GLY A 194 -10.77 5.57 20.48
N THR A 195 -11.27 4.86 21.49
CA THR A 195 -11.91 5.44 22.67
C THR A 195 -11.28 4.95 23.97
N VAL A 196 -11.87 5.31 25.12
CA VAL A 196 -11.62 4.69 26.44
C VAL A 196 -12.81 3.84 26.91
N ASN A 197 -13.78 3.58 26.03
CA ASN A 197 -15.01 2.87 26.37
C ASN A 197 -14.79 1.35 26.34
N ARG A 198 -15.60 0.65 27.12
CA ARG A 198 -15.61 -0.82 27.22
C ARG A 198 -16.94 -1.34 26.67
N ILE A 199 -16.88 -2.19 25.64
CA ILE A 199 -18.03 -2.76 24.93
C ILE A 199 -17.98 -4.29 24.94
N GLN A 200 -19.13 -4.92 24.76
CA GLN A 200 -19.22 -6.37 24.57
C GLN A 200 -18.86 -6.74 23.13
N LYS A 201 -18.03 -7.77 22.96
CA LYS A 201 -17.51 -8.24 21.66
C LYS A 201 -17.47 -9.77 21.63
N CYS A 202 -17.50 -10.33 20.42
CA CYS A 202 -17.25 -11.74 20.20
C CYS A 202 -15.78 -11.97 19.84
N TYR A 203 -15.04 -12.67 20.70
CA TYR A 203 -13.64 -13.03 20.48
C TYR A 203 -13.54 -14.39 19.81
N LEU A 204 -12.60 -14.49 18.86
CA LEU A 204 -12.15 -15.74 18.25
C LEU A 204 -10.97 -16.28 19.05
N ASN A 205 -10.65 -17.57 18.86
CA ASN A 205 -9.47 -18.20 19.45
C ASN A 205 -8.16 -17.84 18.70
N GLU A 206 -8.09 -16.64 18.12
CA GLU A 206 -6.96 -16.14 17.32
C GLU A 206 -6.97 -14.61 17.16
N GLY A 207 -5.91 -13.96 17.65
CA GLY A 207 -5.70 -12.51 17.58
C GLY A 207 -4.27 -12.12 17.98
N VAL A 208 -3.78 -10.96 17.54
CA VAL A 208 -2.40 -10.53 17.86
C VAL A 208 -2.19 -10.47 19.38
N LEU A 209 -3.12 -9.85 20.12
CA LEU A 209 -2.99 -9.74 21.57
C LEU A 209 -3.05 -11.09 22.29
N SER A 210 -3.99 -11.97 21.94
CA SER A 210 -4.12 -13.29 22.58
C SER A 210 -2.95 -14.22 22.28
N ASP A 211 -2.51 -14.27 21.02
CA ASP A 211 -1.53 -15.25 20.55
C ASP A 211 -0.11 -14.87 21.01
N LEU A 212 0.18 -13.58 21.17
CA LEU A 212 1.47 -13.09 21.70
C LEU A 212 1.52 -13.07 23.25
N ASN A 213 0.36 -13.07 23.94
CA ASN A 213 0.28 -12.92 25.40
C ASN A 213 -0.55 -14.06 26.04
N PRO A 214 0.02 -15.27 26.23
CA PRO A 214 -0.69 -16.41 26.79
C PRO A 214 -1.32 -16.18 28.17
N ASN A 215 -0.81 -15.23 28.96
CA ASN A 215 -1.32 -14.87 30.28
C ASN A 215 -2.74 -14.27 30.22
N CYS A 216 -2.98 -13.31 29.31
CA CYS A 216 -4.33 -12.75 29.13
C CYS A 216 -5.24 -13.68 28.31
N ALA A 217 -4.68 -14.45 27.37
CA ALA A 217 -5.47 -15.43 26.61
C ALA A 217 -6.06 -16.57 27.47
N GLN A 218 -5.52 -16.78 28.67
CA GLN A 218 -6.01 -17.74 29.67
C GLN A 218 -6.77 -17.08 30.82
N ALA A 219 -6.96 -15.76 30.78
CA ALA A 219 -7.69 -14.99 31.79
C ALA A 219 -9.22 -15.10 31.61
N GLN A 220 -9.97 -14.48 32.51
CA GLN A 220 -11.42 -14.34 32.35
C GLN A 220 -11.76 -13.11 31.49
N GLU A 221 -11.05 -12.01 31.72
CA GLU A 221 -11.06 -10.78 30.94
C GLU A 221 -10.36 -10.98 29.57
N ALA A 222 -10.78 -10.24 28.55
CA ALA A 222 -10.09 -10.23 27.27
C ALA A 222 -8.77 -9.45 27.34
N CYS A 223 -7.81 -9.77 26.48
CA CYS A 223 -6.50 -9.11 26.44
C CYS A 223 -6.55 -7.59 26.22
N ASP A 224 -7.59 -7.07 25.58
CA ASP A 224 -7.82 -5.65 25.36
C ASP A 224 -8.93 -5.07 26.26
N ASP A 225 -9.24 -5.73 27.38
CA ASP A 225 -10.15 -5.20 28.38
C ASP A 225 -9.48 -4.06 29.18
N PRO A 226 -10.00 -2.80 29.17
CA PRO A 226 -9.43 -1.71 29.96
C PRO A 226 -9.44 -1.97 31.47
N ASP A 227 -10.27 -2.90 31.95
CA ASP A 227 -10.35 -3.33 33.35
C ASP A 227 -9.43 -4.54 33.67
N ILE A 228 -8.63 -5.05 32.71
CA ILE A 228 -7.71 -6.19 32.94
C ILE A 228 -6.68 -5.88 34.03
N SER A 229 -6.35 -6.88 34.86
CA SER A 229 -5.38 -6.67 35.94
C SER A 229 -3.94 -6.56 35.40
N ALA A 230 -3.17 -5.63 35.96
CA ALA A 230 -1.83 -5.28 35.47
C ALA A 230 -0.80 -6.43 35.58
N ASP A 231 -1.09 -7.51 36.32
CA ASP A 231 -0.26 -8.71 36.41
C ASP A 231 -0.52 -9.74 35.29
N ILE A 232 -1.58 -9.57 34.50
CA ILE A 232 -1.90 -10.41 33.33
C ILE A 232 -2.13 -9.60 32.04
N ALA A 233 -2.03 -8.27 32.09
CA ALA A 233 -2.12 -7.38 30.92
C ALA A 233 -1.10 -7.75 29.82
N PRO A 234 -1.41 -7.49 28.54
CA PRO A 234 -0.48 -7.77 27.44
C PRO A 234 0.77 -6.89 27.51
N GLU A 235 1.93 -7.49 27.24
CA GLU A 235 3.24 -6.82 27.16
C GLU A 235 3.83 -6.87 25.73
N PHE A 236 3.28 -7.71 24.84
CA PHE A 236 3.77 -7.95 23.48
C PHE A 236 2.73 -7.53 22.43
N PHE A 237 3.05 -6.52 21.63
CA PHE A 237 2.10 -5.86 20.71
C PHE A 237 2.38 -6.07 19.21
N GLY A 238 3.37 -6.90 18.87
CA GLY A 238 3.74 -7.23 17.48
C GLY A 238 4.28 -6.08 16.61
N GLY A 239 4.41 -4.86 17.17
CA GLY A 239 4.89 -3.67 16.45
C GLY A 239 3.85 -3.02 15.53
N CYS A 240 2.57 -3.41 15.59
CA CYS A 240 1.53 -2.91 14.68
C CYS A 240 1.40 -1.38 14.71
N ALA A 241 1.42 -0.79 15.91
CA ALA A 241 1.32 0.65 16.12
C ALA A 241 2.51 1.44 15.55
N ASP A 242 3.68 0.82 15.37
CA ASP A 242 4.87 1.49 14.86
C ASP A 242 4.75 1.81 13.36
N CYS A 243 3.86 1.12 12.63
CA CYS A 243 3.56 1.40 11.22
C CYS A 243 2.16 2.01 11.03
N HIS A 244 1.16 1.59 11.81
CA HIS A 244 -0.23 1.97 11.61
C HIS A 244 -0.67 3.21 12.40
N ALA A 245 -0.16 3.38 13.63
CA ALA A 245 -0.53 4.47 14.54
C ALA A 245 0.71 5.28 14.99
N PRO A 246 1.50 5.85 14.06
CA PRO A 246 2.73 6.55 14.40
C PRO A 246 2.50 7.74 15.35
N GLY A 247 1.34 8.40 15.26
CA GLY A 247 0.94 9.59 16.02
C GLY A 247 0.53 9.37 17.48
N ILE A 248 0.70 8.17 18.06
CA ILE A 248 0.55 7.98 19.52
C ILE A 248 1.64 8.79 20.24
N ASP A 249 1.26 9.70 21.13
CA ASP A 249 2.20 10.57 21.85
C ASP A 249 3.16 9.84 22.81
N GLY A 250 4.21 10.55 23.25
CA GLY A 250 5.15 10.04 24.26
C GLY A 250 6.32 9.26 23.67
N THR A 251 6.55 8.03 24.15
CA THR A 251 7.67 7.17 23.74
C THR A 251 7.34 6.42 22.45
N LEU A 252 8.26 6.43 21.48
CA LEU A 252 8.08 5.76 20.18
C LEU A 252 8.60 4.31 20.23
N GLY A 253 8.02 3.46 19.38
CA GLY A 253 8.38 2.05 19.25
C GLY A 253 7.68 1.13 20.26
N ASP A 254 7.32 -0.07 19.81
CA ASP A 254 6.75 -1.16 20.62
C ASP A 254 5.48 -0.76 21.40
N ARG A 255 4.67 0.12 20.79
CA ARG A 255 3.39 0.60 21.38
C ARG A 255 2.23 -0.37 21.11
N ASN A 256 1.25 -0.35 22.00
CA ASN A 256 -0.02 -1.01 21.81
C ASN A 256 -0.89 -0.23 20.80
N LEU A 257 -1.40 -0.89 19.76
CA LEU A 257 -2.26 -0.24 18.76
C LEU A 257 -3.52 0.39 19.37
N HIS A 258 -4.03 -0.22 20.44
CA HIS A 258 -5.21 0.23 21.16
C HIS A 258 -4.99 1.46 22.06
N ASP A 259 -3.75 1.93 22.23
CA ASP A 259 -3.48 3.21 22.90
C ASP A 259 -3.80 4.41 21.99
N ALA A 260 -3.99 4.17 20.68
CA ALA A 260 -4.41 5.20 19.73
C ALA A 260 -5.85 5.66 20.01
N THR A 261 -5.98 6.93 20.39
CA THR A 261 -7.25 7.64 20.56
C THR A 261 -7.13 9.04 19.95
N GLY A 262 -8.27 9.68 19.64
CA GLY A 262 -8.29 11.00 18.98
C GLY A 262 -7.47 11.00 17.68
N LEU A 263 -6.60 12.00 17.51
CA LEU A 263 -5.77 12.21 16.31
C LEU A 263 -5.04 10.94 15.82
N ALA A 264 -4.42 10.18 16.74
CA ALA A 264 -3.66 8.96 16.42
C ALA A 264 -4.54 7.83 15.85
N TYR A 265 -5.83 7.82 16.20
CA TYR A 265 -6.82 6.87 15.70
C TYR A 265 -7.51 7.38 14.44
N GLU A 266 -7.91 8.64 14.43
CA GLU A 266 -8.71 9.26 13.38
C GLU A 266 -7.90 9.47 12.09
N LEU A 267 -6.62 9.86 12.20
CA LEU A 267 -5.77 10.22 11.04
C LEU A 267 -4.50 9.36 10.87
N GLY A 268 -4.30 8.29 11.64
CA GLY A 268 -3.26 7.27 11.36
C GLY A 268 -1.86 7.81 11.08
N VAL A 269 -1.38 7.66 9.84
CA VAL A 269 -0.06 8.12 9.36
C VAL A 269 -0.16 9.56 8.82
N HIS A 270 -0.50 10.50 9.70
CA HIS A 270 -0.79 11.90 9.36
C HIS A 270 0.46 12.76 9.10
N CYS A 271 0.24 13.94 8.52
CA CYS A 271 1.29 14.86 8.04
C CYS A 271 2.42 15.10 9.05
N ASP A 272 2.08 15.35 10.31
CA ASP A 272 3.05 15.64 11.37
C ASP A 272 3.86 14.41 11.81
N THR A 273 3.43 13.18 11.49
CA THR A 273 4.27 11.99 11.68
C THR A 273 5.30 11.88 10.56
N CYS A 274 4.85 11.90 9.30
CA CYS A 274 5.74 11.85 8.13
C CYS A 274 6.79 12.97 8.15
N HIS A 275 6.39 14.22 8.41
CA HIS A 275 7.30 15.37 8.42
C HIS A 275 8.13 15.52 9.71
N LYS A 276 8.07 14.58 10.66
CA LYS A 276 9.01 14.49 11.80
C LYS A 276 10.06 13.37 11.63
N VAL A 277 10.07 12.67 10.49
CA VAL A 277 11.14 11.73 10.13
C VAL A 277 12.38 12.52 9.68
N ARG A 278 13.41 12.55 10.51
CA ARG A 278 14.69 13.22 10.20
C ARG A 278 15.63 12.41 9.32
N ASP A 279 15.54 11.08 9.36
CA ASP A 279 16.40 10.17 8.59
C ASP A 279 15.80 8.75 8.48
N VAL A 280 16.41 7.89 7.66
CA VAL A 280 16.09 6.46 7.55
C VAL A 280 17.33 5.60 7.79
N ASP A 281 17.31 4.78 8.84
CA ASP A 281 18.37 3.81 9.18
C ASP A 281 17.93 2.37 8.85
N MET A 282 18.37 1.88 7.69
CA MET A 282 18.11 0.52 7.21
C MET A 282 18.70 -0.59 8.10
N SER A 283 19.56 -0.28 9.06
CA SER A 283 20.08 -1.27 10.02
C SER A 283 19.12 -1.56 11.17
N GLN A 284 18.09 -0.72 11.37
CA GLN A 284 17.05 -0.95 12.38
C GLN A 284 15.88 -1.81 11.85
N PRO A 285 15.11 -2.45 12.75
CA PRO A 285 13.79 -3.01 12.43
C PRO A 285 12.85 -1.95 11.83
N ALA A 286 11.86 -2.40 11.06
CA ALA A 286 10.80 -1.54 10.54
C ALA A 286 10.05 -0.80 11.66
N GLY A 287 9.48 0.36 11.33
CA GLY A 287 8.63 1.15 12.22
C GLY A 287 9.10 2.58 12.50
N TYR A 288 8.14 3.39 12.93
CA TYR A 288 8.27 4.78 13.34
C TYR A 288 8.97 4.90 14.70
N GLY A 289 10.08 5.64 14.74
CA GLY A 289 11.00 5.68 15.89
C GLY A 289 12.05 4.55 15.89
N LYS A 290 12.04 3.67 14.88
CA LYS A 290 13.03 2.61 14.67
C LYS A 290 13.81 2.88 13.38
N ARG A 291 13.41 2.29 12.25
CA ARG A 291 14.01 2.58 10.93
C ARG A 291 13.71 3.98 10.43
N LEU A 292 12.48 4.47 10.63
CA LEU A 292 12.20 5.89 10.47
C LEU A 292 12.73 6.59 11.72
N VAL A 293 13.84 7.30 11.57
CA VAL A 293 14.49 8.04 12.65
C VAL A 293 13.72 9.32 12.85
N VAL A 294 12.97 9.41 13.94
CA VAL A 294 12.10 10.55 14.25
C VAL A 294 12.86 11.60 15.05
N HIS A 295 12.52 12.88 14.84
CA HIS A 295 12.93 13.98 15.69
C HIS A 295 11.80 14.99 15.87
N ARG A 296 11.30 15.08 17.10
CA ARG A 296 10.33 16.08 17.56
C ARG A 296 11.07 17.23 18.25
N PRO A 297 10.67 18.48 18.01
CA PRO A 297 11.39 19.65 18.50
C PRO A 297 11.35 19.77 20.02
N SER A 298 12.50 20.09 20.61
CA SER A 298 12.70 20.28 22.06
C SER A 298 13.01 21.74 22.43
N GLU A 299 13.27 22.60 21.44
CA GLU A 299 13.59 24.00 21.65
C GLU A 299 12.32 24.82 21.92
N PRO A 300 12.36 25.82 22.84
CA PRO A 300 11.20 26.66 23.12
C PRO A 300 10.68 27.35 21.86
N GLY A 301 9.37 27.20 21.61
CA GLY A 301 8.71 27.79 20.46
C GLY A 301 8.38 29.27 20.61
N ARG A 302 7.51 29.75 19.74
CA ARG A 302 7.10 31.16 19.66
C ARG A 302 5.63 31.30 19.29
N ASN A 303 5.03 32.38 19.77
CA ASN A 303 3.62 32.72 19.58
C ASN A 303 2.69 31.58 20.05
N THR A 304 2.07 30.87 19.11
CA THR A 304 1.12 29.76 19.29
C THR A 304 1.82 28.41 19.43
N PHE A 305 3.02 28.25 18.86
CA PHE A 305 3.76 26.99 18.93
C PHE A 305 4.52 26.87 20.26
N LEU A 306 4.27 25.79 21.00
CA LEU A 306 4.97 25.47 22.25
C LEU A 306 6.47 25.18 22.04
N TRP A 307 6.77 24.51 20.92
CA TRP A 307 8.10 24.10 20.48
C TRP A 307 8.48 24.80 19.18
N GLU A 308 9.76 25.10 18.92
CA GLU A 308 10.18 25.75 17.66
C GLU A 308 9.97 24.76 16.49
N PRO A 309 9.08 25.06 15.52
CA PRO A 309 8.69 24.10 14.49
C PRO A 309 9.87 23.54 13.71
N VAL A 310 9.79 22.26 13.39
CA VAL A 310 10.64 21.59 12.40
C VAL A 310 9.77 20.64 11.59
N PHE A 311 9.90 20.73 10.27
CA PHE A 311 9.31 19.79 9.33
C PHE A 311 10.38 19.38 8.33
N TYR A 312 10.59 18.07 8.17
CA TYR A 312 11.54 17.49 7.23
C TYR A 312 10.86 17.29 5.87
N GLY A 313 11.60 17.54 4.79
CA GLY A 313 11.09 17.35 3.44
C GLY A 313 12.18 17.46 2.37
N PRO A 314 11.85 17.18 1.09
CA PRO A 314 12.86 17.08 0.04
C PRO A 314 13.38 18.44 -0.45
N LEU A 315 12.64 19.54 -0.20
CA LEU A 315 12.96 20.86 -0.72
C LEU A 315 13.97 21.60 0.18
N GLU A 316 15.08 22.01 -0.40
CA GLU A 316 16.18 22.68 0.30
C GLU A 316 15.92 24.16 0.63
N ASP A 317 14.89 24.77 0.06
CA ASP A 317 14.64 26.22 0.15
C ASP A 317 13.32 26.60 0.85
N VAL A 318 12.84 25.74 1.76
CA VAL A 318 11.68 26.02 2.63
C VAL A 318 12.07 26.96 3.78
N ALA A 319 12.29 28.23 3.45
CA ALA A 319 12.74 29.26 4.37
C ALA A 319 11.67 29.80 5.35
N ASN A 320 10.39 29.47 5.16
CA ASN A 320 9.31 29.99 5.99
C ASN A 320 9.54 29.56 7.45
N ILE A 321 9.71 30.55 8.34
CA ILE A 321 10.00 30.29 9.75
C ILE A 321 8.88 29.47 10.41
N ALA A 322 7.61 29.66 10.03
CA ALA A 322 6.47 28.95 10.62
C ALA A 322 6.54 27.43 10.39
N MET A 323 7.09 27.02 9.24
CA MET A 323 7.44 25.62 9.00
C MET A 323 8.75 25.23 9.70
N GLY A 324 9.76 26.10 9.65
CA GLY A 324 11.10 25.76 10.12
C GLY A 324 11.68 24.58 9.34
N GLY A 325 11.49 24.59 8.02
CA GLY A 325 11.81 23.46 7.14
C GLY A 325 13.27 23.03 7.24
N SER A 326 13.50 21.72 7.28
CA SER A 326 14.84 21.10 7.20
C SER A 326 14.89 20.20 5.97
N PRO A 327 15.93 20.30 5.12
CA PRO A 327 16.09 19.35 4.02
C PRO A 327 16.32 17.94 4.56
N GLN A 328 15.72 16.96 3.89
CA GLN A 328 16.00 15.54 3.99
C GLN A 328 15.78 14.90 2.62
N PRO A 329 16.84 14.71 1.80
CA PRO A 329 16.74 14.20 0.43
C PRO A 329 15.99 12.87 0.29
N LYS A 330 16.04 12.01 1.31
CA LYS A 330 15.37 10.69 1.29
C LYS A 330 13.85 10.79 1.07
N PHE A 331 13.19 11.93 1.33
CA PHE A 331 11.77 12.11 0.98
C PHE A 331 11.48 11.96 -0.53
N ASN A 332 12.48 12.13 -1.41
CA ASN A 332 12.38 11.87 -2.85
C ASN A 332 12.83 10.44 -3.25
N GLU A 333 13.21 9.59 -2.29
CA GLU A 333 13.72 8.24 -2.53
C GLU A 333 12.76 7.18 -1.98
N ALA A 334 12.66 6.04 -2.66
CA ALA A 334 11.86 4.88 -2.21
C ALA A 334 12.31 4.32 -0.84
N VAL A 335 13.53 4.62 -0.39
CA VAL A 335 14.04 4.21 0.92
C VAL A 335 13.21 4.81 2.07
N PHE A 336 12.59 5.98 1.90
CA PHE A 336 11.66 6.53 2.89
C PHE A 336 10.49 5.59 3.18
N CYS A 337 9.84 5.08 2.12
CA CYS A 337 8.72 4.14 2.24
C CYS A 337 9.14 2.81 2.88
N SER A 338 10.41 2.39 2.76
CA SER A 338 10.95 1.17 3.37
C SER A 338 10.97 1.20 4.91
N GLY A 339 10.70 2.35 5.54
CA GLY A 339 10.42 2.48 6.96
C GLY A 339 9.35 1.49 7.46
N CYS A 340 8.28 1.33 6.66
CA CYS A 340 7.15 0.45 6.96
C CYS A 340 6.93 -0.63 5.88
N HIS A 341 7.27 -0.36 4.61
CA HIS A 341 7.04 -1.27 3.47
C HIS A 341 8.20 -2.27 3.20
N GLU A 342 8.96 -2.62 4.23
CA GLU A 342 10.03 -3.62 4.21
C GLU A 342 10.17 -4.19 5.62
N GLN A 343 9.86 -5.47 5.82
CA GLN A 343 9.80 -6.08 7.15
C GLN A 343 10.24 -7.53 7.08
N LYS A 344 11.39 -7.80 7.72
CA LYS A 344 11.81 -9.15 8.10
C LYS A 344 11.46 -9.32 9.58
N GLN A 345 10.52 -10.21 9.87
CA GLN A 345 9.93 -10.40 11.18
C GLN A 345 10.57 -11.62 11.88
N GLN A 346 10.70 -11.59 13.20
CA GLN A 346 10.98 -12.82 13.96
C GLN A 346 9.67 -13.62 14.14
N ALA A 347 9.76 -14.84 14.68
CA ALA A 347 8.58 -15.48 15.25
C ALA A 347 8.08 -14.60 16.42
N LEU A 348 6.80 -14.21 16.40
CA LEU A 348 6.24 -13.32 17.43
C LEU A 348 5.52 -14.07 18.55
N ILE A 349 4.92 -15.23 18.25
CA ILE A 349 4.30 -16.11 19.25
C ILE A 349 5.40 -16.72 20.13
N GLN A 350 5.16 -16.73 21.44
CA GLN A 350 6.07 -17.29 22.43
C GLN A 350 6.36 -18.78 22.17
N ASP A 351 7.56 -19.23 22.53
CA ASP A 351 8.11 -20.58 22.28
C ASP A 351 8.21 -21.02 20.80
N GLN A 352 7.80 -20.19 19.84
CA GLN A 352 8.06 -20.43 18.42
C GLN A 352 9.41 -19.85 17.98
N ILE A 353 10.05 -20.49 17.01
CA ILE A 353 11.29 -20.03 16.40
C ILE A 353 11.22 -20.19 14.87
N LEU A 354 11.91 -19.32 14.15
CA LEU A 354 12.17 -19.51 12.73
C LEU A 354 13.31 -20.51 12.54
N ASP A 355 13.35 -21.21 11.40
CA ASP A 355 14.59 -21.89 11.00
C ASP A 355 15.65 -20.84 10.67
N ALA A 356 16.72 -20.79 11.48
CA ALA A 356 17.80 -19.81 11.32
C ALA A 356 18.73 -20.09 10.12
N GLN A 357 18.60 -21.24 9.45
CA GLN A 357 19.29 -21.52 8.18
C GLN A 357 18.52 -20.93 6.99
N GLU A 358 17.19 -21.08 6.98
CA GLU A 358 16.30 -20.53 5.94
C GLU A 358 16.07 -19.02 6.12
N TRP A 359 15.83 -18.57 7.36
CA TRP A 359 15.42 -17.20 7.69
C TRP A 359 16.42 -16.48 8.62
N PRO A 360 17.73 -16.40 8.28
CA PRO A 360 18.79 -15.90 9.17
C PRO A 360 18.67 -14.41 9.53
N GLN A 361 17.76 -13.66 8.90
CA GLN A 361 17.48 -12.24 9.14
C GLN A 361 16.00 -11.99 9.54
N GLY A 362 15.24 -13.05 9.84
CA GLY A 362 13.79 -12.99 9.98
C GLY A 362 13.04 -13.36 8.69
N LEU A 363 11.77 -13.72 8.85
CA LEU A 363 10.84 -14.08 7.80
C LEU A 363 10.45 -12.83 6.98
N PRO A 364 10.64 -12.79 5.66
CA PRO A 364 10.35 -11.60 4.84
C PRO A 364 8.84 -11.47 4.60
N VAL A 365 8.11 -10.98 5.60
CA VAL A 365 6.65 -10.77 5.52
C VAL A 365 6.33 -9.65 4.53
N HIS A 366 6.97 -8.49 4.68
CA HIS A 366 6.89 -7.38 3.72
C HIS A 366 8.22 -7.20 2.98
N SER A 367 8.17 -7.16 1.67
CA SER A 367 9.35 -7.14 0.78
C SER A 367 9.24 -6.09 -0.33
N THR A 368 8.30 -5.15 -0.23
CA THR A 368 7.94 -4.22 -1.31
C THR A 368 9.10 -3.33 -1.77
N TYR A 369 9.87 -2.78 -0.82
CA TYR A 369 11.05 -1.98 -1.17
C TYR A 369 12.12 -2.82 -1.87
N SER A 370 12.45 -4.01 -1.33
CA SER A 370 13.47 -4.88 -1.95
C SER A 370 13.03 -5.40 -3.33
N GLU A 371 11.75 -5.78 -3.49
CA GLU A 371 11.16 -6.17 -4.78
C GLU A 371 11.30 -5.06 -5.84
N TRP A 372 11.10 -3.80 -5.47
CA TRP A 372 11.32 -2.66 -6.36
C TRP A 372 12.80 -2.42 -6.63
N LYS A 373 13.63 -2.44 -5.57
CA LYS A 373 15.06 -2.11 -5.60
C LYS A 373 15.86 -3.07 -6.47
N ASP A 374 15.52 -4.37 -6.41
CA ASP A 374 16.19 -5.42 -7.17
C ASP A 374 15.54 -5.64 -8.54
N GLY A 375 14.37 -5.02 -8.77
CA GLY A 375 13.64 -5.01 -10.04
C GLY A 375 14.15 -3.97 -11.05
N PRO A 376 13.70 -4.05 -12.32
CA PRO A 376 14.17 -3.16 -13.39
C PRO A 376 13.67 -1.70 -13.28
N TYR A 377 12.81 -1.39 -12.30
CA TYR A 377 12.22 -0.07 -12.06
C TYR A 377 12.91 0.72 -10.94
N ASN A 378 14.03 0.23 -10.38
CA ASN A 378 14.88 1.02 -9.51
C ASN A 378 15.68 2.06 -10.33
N GLN A 379 15.08 3.23 -10.54
CA GLN A 379 15.64 4.34 -11.30
C GLN A 379 15.13 5.67 -10.69
N ASP A 380 15.88 6.76 -10.87
CA ASP A 380 15.57 8.10 -10.32
C ASP A 380 14.15 8.58 -10.65
N LYS A 381 13.59 8.16 -11.80
CA LYS A 381 12.26 8.57 -12.30
C LYS A 381 11.13 7.62 -11.94
N THR A 382 11.40 6.56 -11.18
CA THR A 382 10.44 5.50 -10.84
C THR A 382 10.52 5.10 -9.37
N GLN A 383 10.90 6.04 -8.50
CA GLN A 383 10.77 5.94 -7.04
C GLN A 383 9.29 5.76 -6.65
N CYS A 384 9.01 5.22 -5.45
CA CYS A 384 7.65 4.94 -4.99
C CYS A 384 6.69 6.14 -5.11
N GLN A 385 7.20 7.32 -4.78
CA GLN A 385 6.54 8.62 -4.87
C GLN A 385 5.99 8.90 -6.27
N TRP A 386 6.67 8.47 -7.34
CA TRP A 386 6.23 8.78 -8.71
C TRP A 386 4.90 8.11 -9.08
N CYS A 387 4.67 6.86 -8.64
CA CYS A 387 3.40 6.15 -8.83
C CYS A 387 2.36 6.48 -7.76
N HIS A 388 2.78 6.50 -6.48
CA HIS A 388 1.86 6.57 -5.35
C HIS A 388 1.55 8.00 -4.89
N MET A 389 2.43 8.96 -5.15
CA MET A 389 2.26 10.39 -4.88
C MET A 389 2.45 11.21 -6.17
N PRO A 390 1.64 10.99 -7.22
CA PRO A 390 1.90 11.52 -8.55
C PRO A 390 2.05 13.05 -8.56
N ALA A 391 2.79 13.56 -9.56
CA ALA A 391 2.97 14.99 -9.78
C ALA A 391 1.63 15.71 -9.98
N SER A 392 1.44 16.86 -9.34
CA SER A 392 0.27 17.72 -9.53
C SER A 392 0.52 18.67 -10.70
N MET A 393 -0.11 18.40 -11.84
CA MET A 393 0.11 19.13 -13.09
C MET A 393 -0.53 20.53 -13.13
N ASP A 394 -1.53 20.78 -12.28
CA ASP A 394 -2.31 22.02 -12.24
C ASP A 394 -1.86 22.99 -11.14
N ARG A 395 -0.95 22.56 -10.24
CA ARG A 395 -0.39 23.37 -9.16
C ARG A 395 0.97 23.95 -9.60
N ALA A 396 1.25 25.20 -9.24
CA ALA A 396 2.54 25.86 -9.48
C ALA A 396 3.41 26.00 -8.22
N ASN A 397 2.84 25.73 -7.04
CA ASN A 397 3.49 25.80 -5.73
C ASN A 397 2.88 24.74 -4.80
N ALA A 398 3.59 24.38 -3.74
CA ALA A 398 3.10 23.54 -2.65
C ALA A 398 2.19 24.31 -1.66
N VAL A 399 2.24 25.65 -1.68
CA VAL A 399 1.37 26.53 -0.88
C VAL A 399 0.20 27.00 -1.75
N ASP A 400 -1.02 26.60 -1.40
CA ASP A 400 -2.22 26.79 -2.24
C ASP A 400 -2.68 28.26 -2.33
N ILE A 401 -2.40 29.05 -1.28
CA ILE A 401 -2.69 30.49 -1.23
C ILE A 401 -1.66 31.37 -1.96
N ALA A 402 -0.65 30.74 -2.58
CA ALA A 402 0.40 31.46 -3.31
C ALA A 402 -0.03 31.83 -4.73
N THR A 403 0.46 32.97 -5.21
CA THR A 403 0.37 33.40 -6.61
C THR A 403 1.76 33.79 -7.12
N VAL A 404 1.93 33.85 -8.43
CA VAL A 404 3.19 34.24 -9.07
C VAL A 404 3.62 35.66 -8.65
N GLU A 405 2.66 36.53 -8.30
CA GLU A 405 2.91 37.88 -7.81
C GLU A 405 3.28 37.97 -6.32
N ASN A 406 2.97 36.96 -5.50
CA ASN A 406 3.20 36.99 -4.04
C ASN A 406 4.30 36.03 -3.55
N GLN A 407 4.90 35.22 -4.44
CA GLN A 407 6.02 34.32 -4.14
C GLN A 407 7.11 35.02 -3.32
N SER A 408 7.59 34.36 -2.26
CA SER A 408 8.41 34.93 -1.20
C SER A 408 8.82 33.85 -0.20
N ILE A 409 9.61 34.19 0.82
CA ILE A 409 9.87 33.30 1.96
C ILE A 409 8.56 32.84 2.62
N THR A 410 7.53 33.68 2.66
CA THR A 410 6.24 33.37 3.30
C THR A 410 5.39 32.44 2.44
N PHE A 411 5.18 32.79 1.16
CA PHE A 411 4.27 32.08 0.26
C PHE A 411 4.97 30.95 -0.53
N GLY A 412 6.26 30.72 -0.31
CA GLY A 412 7.06 29.78 -1.11
C GLY A 412 7.36 30.31 -2.51
N PHE A 413 7.91 29.42 -3.33
CA PHE A 413 8.41 29.72 -4.68
C PHE A 413 7.82 28.73 -5.69
N PRO A 414 7.61 29.15 -6.96
CA PRO A 414 7.12 28.25 -7.99
C PRO A 414 8.02 27.04 -8.18
N ARG A 415 7.42 25.93 -8.62
CA ARG A 415 8.10 24.66 -8.87
C ARG A 415 7.70 24.05 -10.20
N GLU A 416 8.52 23.13 -10.67
CA GLU A 416 8.10 22.18 -11.69
C GLU A 416 7.10 21.17 -11.09
N PRO A 417 6.14 20.63 -11.85
CA PRO A 417 5.12 19.71 -11.33
C PRO A 417 5.66 18.48 -10.58
N GLU A 418 6.87 18.01 -10.96
CA GLU A 418 7.52 16.85 -10.34
C GLU A 418 8.04 17.13 -8.91
N ASP A 419 8.08 18.39 -8.47
CA ASP A 419 8.37 18.76 -7.07
C ASP A 419 7.09 18.94 -6.23
N ILE A 420 5.91 18.87 -6.85
CA ILE A 420 4.60 19.07 -6.22
C ILE A 420 3.84 17.73 -6.23
N ARG A 421 4.13 16.89 -5.23
CA ARG A 421 3.60 15.52 -5.13
C ARG A 421 2.24 15.47 -4.42
N GLN A 422 1.24 14.84 -5.03
CA GLN A 422 -0.08 14.64 -4.43
C GLN A 422 -0.02 13.67 -3.24
N HIS A 423 -0.67 14.00 -2.13
CA HIS A 423 -0.63 13.20 -0.90
C HIS A 423 -1.74 12.11 -0.85
N ILE A 424 -2.13 11.58 -2.01
CA ILE A 424 -3.22 10.59 -2.15
C ILE A 424 -2.78 9.13 -1.87
N PHE A 425 -1.46 8.86 -1.90
CA PHE A 425 -0.86 7.54 -1.63
C PHE A 425 -1.53 6.36 -2.34
N ARG A 426 -1.61 6.42 -3.68
CA ARG A 426 -2.46 5.57 -4.52
C ARG A 426 -2.39 4.08 -4.17
N GLY A 427 -3.46 3.55 -3.60
CA GLY A 427 -3.69 2.11 -3.42
C GLY A 427 -4.00 1.39 -4.74
N PRO A 428 -4.01 0.04 -4.76
CA PRO A 428 -4.23 -0.75 -5.97
C PRO A 428 -5.58 -0.44 -6.64
N LEU A 429 -6.63 -0.23 -5.86
CA LEU A 429 -8.00 0.00 -6.33
C LEU A 429 -8.34 1.47 -6.58
N GLN A 430 -7.37 2.40 -6.51
CA GLN A 430 -7.62 3.84 -6.61
C GLN A 430 -7.29 4.44 -7.98
N GLY A 431 -8.11 5.41 -8.40
CA GLY A 431 -8.02 6.15 -9.66
C GLY A 431 -8.85 5.52 -10.79
N GLU A 432 -8.92 6.22 -11.93
CA GLU A 432 -9.66 5.80 -13.13
C GLU A 432 -8.76 5.87 -14.38
N PRO A 433 -8.29 4.73 -14.93
CA PRO A 433 -8.45 3.37 -14.40
C PRO A 433 -7.71 3.19 -13.07
N ARG A 434 -8.05 2.14 -12.32
CA ARG A 434 -7.40 1.83 -11.03
C ARG A 434 -5.94 1.50 -11.28
N LEU A 435 -5.09 1.78 -10.31
CA LEU A 435 -3.65 1.53 -10.44
C LEU A 435 -3.33 0.06 -10.78
N ILE A 436 -4.12 -0.89 -10.27
CA ILE A 436 -3.94 -2.32 -10.54
C ILE A 436 -4.34 -2.75 -11.95
N ASP A 437 -5.31 -2.07 -12.58
CA ASP A 437 -5.79 -2.39 -13.94
C ASP A 437 -4.73 -2.14 -15.02
N THR A 438 -3.70 -1.35 -14.69
CA THR A 438 -2.56 -1.05 -15.58
C THR A 438 -1.31 -1.90 -15.27
N ALA A 439 -1.33 -2.69 -14.18
CA ALA A 439 -0.13 -3.36 -13.67
C ALA A 439 0.25 -4.64 -14.46
N VAL A 440 -0.74 -5.44 -14.86
CA VAL A 440 -0.53 -6.75 -15.51
C VAL A 440 -1.20 -6.82 -16.87
N HIS A 441 -0.41 -7.17 -17.89
CA HIS A 441 -0.94 -7.51 -19.21
C HIS A 441 -1.26 -9.01 -19.28
N VAL A 442 -2.48 -9.37 -19.70
CA VAL A 442 -2.91 -10.77 -19.89
C VAL A 442 -3.21 -11.02 -21.36
N SER A 443 -2.59 -12.07 -21.91
CA SER A 443 -2.85 -12.57 -23.27
C SER A 443 -3.05 -14.07 -23.24
N LEU A 444 -3.89 -14.61 -24.15
CA LEU A 444 -4.10 -16.04 -24.28
C LEU A 444 -3.99 -16.51 -25.73
N VAL A 445 -3.53 -17.74 -25.91
CA VAL A 445 -3.43 -18.45 -27.18
C VAL A 445 -4.01 -19.85 -27.00
N SER A 446 -4.72 -20.35 -28.01
CA SER A 446 -5.35 -21.66 -27.98
C SER A 446 -5.11 -22.46 -29.24
N GLU A 447 -4.98 -23.78 -29.07
CA GLU A 447 -4.79 -24.75 -30.15
C GLU A 447 -5.78 -25.91 -30.01
N ASN A 448 -6.42 -26.29 -31.12
CA ASN A 448 -7.34 -27.41 -31.19
C ASN A 448 -6.58 -28.67 -31.66
N HIS A 449 -6.53 -29.71 -30.82
CA HIS A 449 -5.88 -30.98 -31.10
C HIS A 449 -6.88 -32.13 -30.94
N ASP A 450 -7.43 -32.61 -32.07
CA ASP A 450 -8.50 -33.63 -32.14
C ASP A 450 -9.74 -33.30 -31.27
N ASN A 451 -9.81 -33.84 -30.05
CA ASN A 451 -10.90 -33.64 -29.09
C ASN A 451 -10.45 -32.84 -27.85
N THR A 452 -9.29 -32.19 -27.90
CA THR A 452 -8.71 -31.41 -26.79
C THR A 452 -8.43 -29.98 -27.24
N LEU A 453 -8.79 -29.03 -26.39
CA LEU A 453 -8.49 -27.61 -26.52
C LEU A 453 -7.36 -27.26 -25.55
N SER A 454 -6.15 -27.05 -26.07
CA SER A 454 -5.00 -26.60 -25.27
C SER A 454 -4.96 -25.08 -25.23
N VAL A 455 -4.82 -24.49 -24.05
CA VAL A 455 -4.82 -23.04 -23.79
C VAL A 455 -3.55 -22.66 -23.04
N THR A 456 -2.82 -21.67 -23.56
CA THR A 456 -1.71 -21.02 -22.83
C THR A 456 -2.08 -19.58 -22.52
N VAL A 457 -2.02 -19.19 -21.25
CA VAL A 457 -2.18 -17.79 -20.83
C VAL A 457 -0.79 -17.25 -20.46
N SER A 458 -0.46 -16.05 -20.93
CA SER A 458 0.76 -15.31 -20.54
C SER A 458 0.36 -14.06 -19.76
N LEU A 459 1.01 -13.85 -18.61
CA LEU A 459 0.76 -12.74 -17.71
C LEU A 459 2.07 -11.99 -17.49
N SER A 460 2.11 -10.71 -17.83
CA SER A 460 3.33 -9.88 -17.73
C SER A 460 3.12 -8.74 -16.74
N ASN A 461 3.90 -8.71 -15.67
CA ASN A 461 3.95 -7.56 -14.76
C ASN A 461 4.87 -6.50 -15.37
N ILE A 462 4.28 -5.52 -16.07
CA ILE A 462 5.02 -4.48 -16.81
C ILE A 462 4.59 -3.05 -16.44
N GLY A 463 3.55 -2.90 -15.62
CA GLY A 463 3.10 -1.62 -15.07
C GLY A 463 3.40 -1.43 -13.57
N CYS A 464 3.95 -2.45 -12.89
CA CYS A 464 4.24 -2.40 -11.46
C CYS A 464 5.76 -2.42 -11.20
N GLY A 465 6.21 -1.53 -10.30
CA GLY A 465 7.64 -1.41 -9.95
C GLY A 465 8.16 -2.55 -9.07
N HIS A 466 7.27 -3.19 -8.32
CA HIS A 466 7.52 -4.31 -7.39
C HIS A 466 6.75 -5.57 -7.85
N ALA A 467 6.76 -6.65 -7.07
CA ALA A 467 5.98 -7.83 -7.42
C ALA A 467 4.48 -7.57 -7.31
N ILE A 468 3.65 -8.40 -7.95
CA ILE A 468 2.20 -8.31 -7.81
C ILE A 468 1.59 -9.66 -7.37
N PRO A 469 0.80 -9.67 -6.28
CA PRO A 469 0.51 -8.55 -5.36
C PRO A 469 1.66 -8.33 -4.33
N THR A 470 2.06 -7.09 -4.07
CA THR A 470 3.01 -6.76 -2.99
C THR A 470 2.30 -6.40 -1.69
N GLY A 471 3.09 -6.20 -0.64
CA GLY A 471 2.64 -5.81 0.70
C GLY A 471 2.16 -7.02 1.47
N GLU A 472 1.07 -6.84 2.20
CA GLU A 472 0.45 -7.86 3.07
C GLU A 472 0.29 -9.22 2.34
N PRO A 473 0.99 -10.30 2.77
CA PRO A 473 0.97 -11.62 2.15
C PRO A 473 -0.39 -12.29 2.00
N MET A 474 -1.40 -11.88 2.77
CA MET A 474 -2.80 -12.31 2.58
C MET A 474 -3.37 -12.02 1.17
N ARG A 475 -2.76 -11.11 0.40
CA ARG A 475 -3.19 -10.75 -0.96
C ARG A 475 -2.86 -11.85 -1.98
N SER A 476 -3.76 -12.09 -2.93
CA SER A 476 -3.52 -13.00 -4.05
C SER A 476 -4.04 -12.47 -5.38
N LEU A 477 -3.45 -12.93 -6.49
CA LEU A 477 -4.08 -12.89 -7.81
C LEU A 477 -4.57 -14.29 -8.18
N LEU A 478 -5.81 -14.39 -8.68
CA LEU A 478 -6.41 -15.64 -9.11
C LEU A 478 -6.70 -15.57 -10.61
N LEU A 479 -6.04 -16.42 -11.38
CA LEU A 479 -6.36 -16.61 -12.79
C LEU A 479 -7.46 -17.67 -12.91
N VAL A 480 -8.64 -17.28 -13.40
CA VAL A 480 -9.73 -18.19 -13.75
C VAL A 480 -9.73 -18.38 -15.26
N VAL A 481 -9.67 -19.63 -15.72
CA VAL A 481 -9.74 -19.98 -17.15
C VAL A 481 -10.95 -20.86 -17.42
N GLU A 482 -11.78 -20.43 -18.36
CA GLU A 482 -13.00 -21.10 -18.75
C GLU A 482 -13.05 -21.26 -20.26
N ALA A 483 -13.45 -22.44 -20.73
CA ALA A 483 -13.79 -22.68 -22.12
C ALA A 483 -15.28 -23.00 -22.23
N THR A 484 -15.96 -22.31 -23.14
CA THR A 484 -17.34 -22.59 -23.55
C THR A 484 -17.36 -22.91 -25.04
N GLY A 485 -18.31 -23.73 -25.48
CA GLY A 485 -18.57 -24.01 -26.88
C GLY A 485 -20.05 -24.02 -27.19
N SER A 486 -20.40 -24.35 -28.45
CA SER A 486 -21.80 -24.55 -28.86
C SER A 486 -22.55 -25.63 -28.08
N CYS A 487 -21.83 -26.45 -27.30
CA CYS A 487 -22.31 -27.50 -26.42
C CYS A 487 -22.47 -27.08 -24.94
N GLY A 488 -22.14 -25.84 -24.57
CA GLY A 488 -22.07 -25.37 -23.18
C GLY A 488 -20.64 -25.27 -22.66
N SER A 489 -20.45 -25.25 -21.34
CA SER A 489 -19.13 -25.23 -20.71
C SER A 489 -18.36 -26.53 -20.99
N LEU A 490 -17.06 -26.41 -21.27
CA LEU A 490 -16.17 -27.56 -21.44
C LEU A 490 -15.60 -28.00 -20.09
N ASN A 491 -15.41 -29.30 -19.91
CA ASN A 491 -14.73 -29.83 -18.74
C ASN A 491 -13.20 -29.70 -18.90
N PRO A 492 -12.47 -29.26 -17.86
CA PRO A 492 -11.02 -29.34 -17.86
C PRO A 492 -10.57 -30.81 -17.88
N SER A 493 -9.49 -31.09 -18.60
CA SER A 493 -8.92 -32.42 -18.79
C SER A 493 -7.40 -32.48 -18.64
N GLY A 494 -6.77 -31.36 -18.30
CA GLY A 494 -5.33 -31.26 -18.07
C GLY A 494 -4.90 -29.83 -17.73
N GLY A 495 -3.62 -29.68 -17.39
CA GLY A 495 -3.01 -28.40 -17.01
C GLY A 495 -3.37 -27.93 -15.59
N MET A 496 -3.02 -26.68 -15.31
CA MET A 496 -3.03 -26.08 -13.97
C MET A 496 -4.45 -25.83 -13.44
N THR A 497 -4.60 -26.01 -12.14
CA THR A 497 -5.79 -25.64 -11.36
C THR A 497 -5.45 -24.62 -10.26
N ILE A 498 -6.42 -23.81 -9.87
CA ILE A 498 -6.30 -22.89 -8.72
C ILE A 498 -6.09 -23.74 -7.44
N PRO A 499 -5.02 -23.50 -6.66
CA PRO A 499 -4.77 -24.23 -5.41
C PRO A 499 -5.70 -23.76 -4.28
N ASP A 500 -5.43 -24.21 -3.06
CA ASP A 500 -6.09 -23.81 -1.81
C ASP A 500 -6.25 -22.30 -1.60
N THR A 501 -5.33 -21.49 -2.16
CA THR A 501 -5.39 -20.01 -2.22
C THR A 501 -6.69 -19.49 -2.84
N GLY A 502 -7.30 -20.25 -3.76
CA GLY A 502 -8.61 -19.94 -4.34
C GLY A 502 -9.77 -20.04 -3.34
N GLY A 503 -9.53 -20.57 -2.14
CA GLY A 503 -10.49 -20.79 -1.08
C GLY A 503 -11.42 -21.98 -1.36
N PHE A 504 -11.88 -22.59 -0.27
CA PHE A 504 -12.88 -23.66 -0.26
C PHE A 504 -13.81 -23.48 0.93
N ILE A 505 -15.02 -24.03 0.84
CA ILE A 505 -15.93 -24.19 1.99
C ILE A 505 -15.44 -25.36 2.86
N ALA A 506 -15.02 -26.44 2.21
CA ALA A 506 -14.42 -27.61 2.84
C ALA A 506 -13.48 -28.34 1.89
N GLN A 507 -12.50 -29.05 2.46
CA GLN A 507 -11.60 -29.94 1.73
C GLN A 507 -11.72 -31.37 2.27
N GLY A 508 -11.75 -32.35 1.36
CA GLY A 508 -11.81 -33.77 1.68
C GLY A 508 -10.84 -34.59 0.82
N VAL A 509 -10.71 -35.88 1.14
CA VAL A 509 -9.86 -36.83 0.41
C VAL A 509 -10.63 -38.11 0.16
N ILE A 510 -10.65 -38.57 -1.09
CA ILE A 510 -11.37 -39.76 -1.53
C ILE A 510 -10.82 -41.02 -0.83
N GLY A 511 -11.71 -41.79 -0.22
CA GLY A 511 -11.38 -42.99 0.56
C GLY A 511 -10.79 -42.70 1.95
N THR A 512 -10.87 -41.45 2.44
CA THR A 512 -10.51 -41.06 3.81
C THR A 512 -11.63 -40.28 4.49
N THR A 513 -12.07 -39.16 3.89
CA THR A 513 -13.13 -38.30 4.45
C THR A 513 -14.33 -38.13 3.52
N VAL A 514 -14.18 -38.49 2.24
CA VAL A 514 -15.22 -38.42 1.21
C VAL A 514 -15.22 -39.73 0.42
N ASP A 515 -16.39 -40.21 0.03
CA ASP A 515 -16.56 -41.27 -0.97
C ASP A 515 -17.52 -40.80 -2.07
N ILE A 516 -17.24 -41.13 -3.33
CA ILE A 516 -18.12 -40.82 -4.47
C ILE A 516 -18.34 -42.10 -5.28
N VAL A 517 -19.60 -42.47 -5.50
CA VAL A 517 -20.01 -43.67 -6.24
C VAL A 517 -21.06 -43.28 -7.28
N GLY A 518 -20.62 -43.16 -8.54
CA GLY A 518 -21.48 -42.63 -9.62
C GLY A 518 -21.80 -41.16 -9.36
N THR A 519 -23.09 -40.83 -9.23
CA THR A 519 -23.58 -39.47 -8.91
C THR A 519 -23.87 -39.26 -7.42
N LYS A 520 -23.46 -40.18 -6.53
CA LYS A 520 -23.65 -40.06 -5.09
C LYS A 520 -22.36 -39.73 -4.40
N LEU A 521 -22.38 -38.75 -3.50
CA LEU A 521 -21.28 -38.38 -2.62
C LEU A 521 -21.70 -38.62 -1.16
N SER A 522 -20.80 -39.14 -0.33
CA SER A 522 -20.93 -39.13 1.13
C SER A 522 -19.70 -38.47 1.75
N TRP A 523 -19.93 -37.65 2.79
CA TRP A 523 -18.90 -36.93 3.53
C TRP A 523 -18.93 -37.37 5.00
N SER A 524 -17.77 -37.68 5.56
CA SER A 524 -17.62 -38.14 6.95
C SER A 524 -18.12 -37.12 7.99
N SER A 525 -18.42 -37.60 9.20
CA SER A 525 -19.39 -37.00 10.15
C SER A 525 -19.04 -35.64 10.79
N GLN A 526 -18.03 -34.93 10.32
CA GLN A 526 -17.97 -33.46 10.44
C GLN A 526 -18.38 -32.88 9.08
N GLN A 527 -19.66 -33.04 8.76
CA GLN A 527 -20.20 -32.56 7.49
C GLN A 527 -20.09 -31.03 7.44
N PRO A 528 -19.49 -30.45 6.39
CA PRO A 528 -19.67 -29.03 6.12
C PRO A 528 -21.14 -28.75 5.79
N VAL A 529 -21.55 -27.48 5.86
CA VAL A 529 -22.90 -27.09 5.44
C VAL A 529 -22.99 -27.25 3.92
N LEU A 530 -23.62 -28.35 3.51
CA LEU A 530 -23.81 -28.75 2.12
C LEU A 530 -25.18 -28.26 1.64
N GLU A 531 -25.20 -27.57 0.50
CA GLU A 531 -26.39 -26.90 -0.02
C GLU A 531 -26.56 -27.14 -1.53
N GLU A 532 -27.80 -27.16 -2.01
CA GLU A 532 -28.10 -27.20 -3.45
C GLU A 532 -27.43 -26.02 -4.17
N GLY A 533 -26.82 -26.30 -5.32
CA GLY A 533 -26.15 -25.29 -6.14
C GLY A 533 -24.64 -25.16 -5.90
N GLN A 534 -24.13 -25.59 -4.73
CA GLN A 534 -22.67 -25.68 -4.48
C GLN A 534 -21.98 -26.63 -5.48
N VAL A 535 -20.67 -26.49 -5.64
CA VAL A 535 -19.86 -27.22 -6.63
C VAL A 535 -18.78 -28.03 -5.94
N ILE A 536 -18.78 -29.34 -6.22
CA ILE A 536 -17.69 -30.26 -5.93
C ILE A 536 -16.67 -30.18 -7.06
N ARG A 537 -15.40 -29.92 -6.74
CA ARG A 537 -14.27 -29.98 -7.68
C ARG A 537 -13.29 -31.05 -7.20
N VAL A 538 -12.85 -31.93 -8.10
CA VAL A 538 -11.92 -33.01 -7.75
C VAL A 538 -10.63 -32.87 -8.56
N VAL A 539 -9.51 -32.94 -7.86
CA VAL A 539 -8.17 -32.91 -8.44
C VAL A 539 -7.32 -34.05 -7.88
N ARG A 540 -6.37 -34.53 -8.68
CA ARG A 540 -5.47 -35.64 -8.32
C ARG A 540 -4.05 -35.12 -8.10
N PRO A 541 -3.47 -35.33 -6.90
CA PRO A 541 -2.04 -35.10 -6.65
C PRO A 541 -1.18 -35.90 -7.64
N THR A 542 -0.14 -35.28 -8.18
CA THR A 542 0.71 -35.89 -9.21
C THR A 542 2.05 -36.40 -8.66
N GLY A 543 2.46 -35.94 -7.47
CA GLY A 543 3.81 -36.09 -6.94
C GLY A 543 4.86 -35.25 -7.67
N MET A 544 4.47 -34.39 -8.62
CA MET A 544 5.32 -33.44 -9.32
C MET A 544 5.05 -32.02 -8.82
N TYR A 545 6.05 -31.15 -8.81
CA TYR A 545 5.92 -29.78 -8.32
C TYR A 545 6.22 -28.74 -9.42
N GLU A 546 5.64 -27.55 -9.30
CA GLU A 546 5.78 -26.45 -10.26
C GLU A 546 7.18 -25.82 -10.21
N GLN A 547 7.82 -25.68 -11.38
CA GLN A 547 9.01 -24.85 -11.53
C GLN A 547 8.59 -23.43 -11.96
N TYR A 548 8.45 -22.53 -10.99
CA TYR A 548 8.23 -21.10 -11.21
C TYR A 548 9.49 -20.28 -10.89
N GLU A 549 9.58 -19.03 -11.36
CA GLU A 549 10.76 -18.17 -11.10
C GLU A 549 10.88 -17.85 -9.61
N GLY A 550 9.87 -17.23 -9.00
CA GLY A 550 9.80 -16.91 -7.57
C GLY A 550 10.38 -15.54 -7.22
N ILE A 551 10.42 -15.23 -5.93
CA ILE A 551 10.91 -13.95 -5.37
C ILE A 551 11.86 -14.21 -4.20
N ASP A 552 12.90 -13.37 -4.05
CA ASP A 552 13.90 -13.46 -2.97
C ASP A 552 14.47 -14.89 -2.87
N SER A 553 14.31 -15.56 -1.74
CA SER A 553 14.79 -16.93 -1.50
C SER A 553 14.09 -18.02 -2.32
N PHE A 554 13.00 -17.69 -3.04
CA PHE A 554 12.36 -18.58 -4.01
C PHE A 554 12.87 -18.37 -5.44
N GLN A 555 13.74 -17.39 -5.71
CA GLN A 555 14.13 -17.02 -7.06
C GLN A 555 15.03 -18.06 -7.77
N GLY A 556 14.76 -18.31 -9.06
CA GLY A 556 15.63 -19.04 -9.97
C GLY A 556 15.79 -20.53 -9.63
N GLU A 557 17.00 -21.06 -9.75
CA GLU A 557 17.32 -22.47 -9.44
C GLU A 557 17.85 -22.67 -7.99
N GLN A 558 17.63 -21.70 -7.08
CA GLN A 558 18.11 -21.81 -5.69
C GLN A 558 17.37 -22.87 -4.86
N ARG A 559 16.11 -23.14 -5.21
CA ARG A 559 15.23 -24.16 -4.62
C ARG A 559 14.79 -25.14 -5.70
N THR A 560 14.69 -26.43 -5.37
CA THR A 560 14.03 -27.41 -6.25
C THR A 560 12.52 -27.12 -6.36
N PRO A 561 11.80 -27.65 -7.36
CA PRO A 561 10.35 -27.53 -7.44
C PRO A 561 9.63 -27.94 -6.14
N GLU A 562 10.10 -29.01 -5.49
CA GLU A 562 9.58 -29.50 -4.22
C GLU A 562 9.77 -28.48 -3.08
N GLU A 563 10.96 -27.89 -2.98
CA GLU A 563 11.29 -26.82 -2.01
C GLU A 563 10.57 -25.49 -2.31
N LYS A 564 10.01 -25.35 -3.52
CA LYS A 564 9.11 -24.25 -3.92
C LYS A 564 7.63 -24.53 -3.61
N GLY A 565 7.29 -25.74 -3.14
CA GLY A 565 6.08 -26.03 -2.36
C GLY A 565 4.72 -25.96 -3.06
N ILE A 566 4.67 -25.89 -4.39
CA ILE A 566 3.43 -25.98 -5.17
C ILE A 566 3.40 -27.31 -5.93
N GLU A 567 2.66 -28.29 -5.40
CA GLU A 567 2.43 -29.56 -6.11
C GLU A 567 1.47 -29.35 -7.29
N THR A 568 1.80 -29.90 -8.46
CA THR A 568 0.92 -29.85 -9.64
C THR A 568 -0.25 -30.82 -9.45
N MET A 569 -1.45 -30.35 -9.78
CA MET A 569 -2.71 -31.06 -9.56
C MET A 569 -3.38 -31.35 -10.90
N PHE A 570 -3.76 -32.60 -11.15
CA PHE A 570 -4.46 -32.98 -12.37
C PHE A 570 -5.99 -32.85 -12.20
N PRO A 571 -6.71 -32.09 -13.04
CA PRO A 571 -8.15 -31.92 -12.90
C PRO A 571 -8.92 -33.20 -13.28
N ILE A 572 -9.72 -33.73 -12.37
CA ILE A 572 -10.59 -34.90 -12.60
C ILE A 572 -11.97 -34.48 -13.10
N GLY A 573 -12.47 -33.34 -12.60
CA GLY A 573 -13.74 -32.75 -13.04
C GLY A 573 -14.45 -32.00 -11.93
N HIS A 574 -15.67 -31.57 -12.22
CA HIS A 574 -16.55 -30.92 -11.25
C HIS A 574 -17.99 -31.39 -11.42
N ALA A 575 -18.77 -31.31 -10.35
CA ALA A 575 -20.21 -31.58 -10.36
C ALA A 575 -20.93 -30.63 -9.39
N GLN A 576 -22.14 -30.23 -9.76
CA GLN A 576 -23.00 -29.41 -8.91
C GLN A 576 -23.80 -30.30 -7.96
N ILE A 577 -24.00 -29.87 -6.73
CA ILE A 577 -24.93 -30.50 -5.79
C ILE A 577 -26.36 -30.17 -6.25
N LEU A 578 -27.13 -31.22 -6.55
CA LEU A 578 -28.54 -31.12 -6.96
C LEU A 578 -29.52 -31.39 -5.82
N ASP A 579 -29.11 -32.16 -4.80
CA ASP A 579 -29.94 -32.51 -3.65
C ASP A 579 -29.05 -32.99 -2.49
N VAL A 580 -29.50 -32.79 -1.26
CA VAL A 580 -28.79 -33.19 -0.03
C VAL A 580 -29.73 -34.08 0.79
N LEU A 581 -29.55 -35.39 0.68
CA LEU A 581 -30.31 -36.39 1.42
C LEU A 581 -29.52 -36.83 2.67
N GLU A 582 -30.21 -37.37 3.68
CA GLU A 582 -29.65 -37.64 5.02
C GLU A 582 -28.29 -38.36 5.04
N GLU A 583 -28.05 -39.32 4.14
CA GLU A 583 -26.79 -40.08 4.02
C GLU A 583 -26.07 -39.92 2.66
N ASP A 584 -26.71 -39.31 1.65
CA ASP A 584 -26.24 -39.24 0.26
C ASP A 584 -26.47 -37.84 -0.34
N ILE A 585 -25.42 -37.22 -0.88
CA ILE A 585 -25.51 -35.99 -1.67
C ILE A 585 -25.58 -36.35 -3.17
N LEU A 586 -26.56 -35.80 -3.88
CA LEU A 586 -26.75 -36.05 -5.32
C LEU A 586 -25.97 -35.04 -6.17
N LEU A 587 -25.10 -35.54 -7.04
CA LEU A 587 -24.29 -34.76 -7.96
C LEU A 587 -24.90 -34.71 -9.37
N SER A 588 -24.67 -33.59 -10.08
CA SER A 588 -25.16 -33.38 -11.46
C SER A 588 -24.51 -34.28 -12.52
N THR A 589 -23.33 -34.82 -12.24
CA THR A 589 -22.62 -35.79 -13.07
C THR A 589 -21.82 -36.76 -12.19
N ALA A 590 -21.47 -37.91 -12.75
CA ALA A 590 -20.47 -38.80 -12.15
C ALA A 590 -19.06 -38.26 -12.41
N LEU A 591 -18.13 -38.60 -11.51
CA LEU A 591 -16.72 -38.20 -11.54
C LEU A 591 -15.81 -39.45 -11.46
N ASP A 592 -14.74 -39.50 -12.24
CA ASP A 592 -13.81 -40.64 -12.32
C ASP A 592 -12.72 -40.59 -11.23
N VAL A 593 -13.19 -40.68 -9.98
CA VAL A 593 -12.35 -40.49 -8.79
C VAL A 593 -11.57 -41.75 -8.38
N GLN A 594 -10.44 -41.54 -7.72
CA GLN A 594 -9.56 -42.57 -7.19
C GLN A 594 -9.18 -42.24 -5.73
N GLN A 595 -8.76 -43.26 -4.97
CA GLN A 595 -8.32 -43.07 -3.59
C GLN A 595 -7.13 -42.11 -3.53
N GLY A 596 -7.21 -41.10 -2.67
CA GLY A 596 -6.20 -40.04 -2.54
C GLY A 596 -6.48 -38.79 -3.38
N ASP A 597 -7.49 -38.78 -4.25
CA ASP A 597 -7.94 -37.54 -4.91
C ASP A 597 -8.43 -36.53 -3.87
N ILE A 598 -8.11 -35.25 -4.09
CA ILE A 598 -8.53 -34.13 -3.25
C ILE A 598 -9.87 -33.58 -3.76
N VAL A 599 -10.79 -33.38 -2.83
CA VAL A 599 -12.14 -32.88 -3.08
C VAL A 599 -12.27 -31.49 -2.46
N TYR A 600 -12.53 -30.47 -3.28
CA TYR A 600 -12.88 -29.13 -2.82
C TYR A 600 -14.38 -28.91 -2.96
N LEU A 601 -15.03 -28.52 -1.85
CA LEU A 601 -16.37 -27.94 -1.86
C LEU A 601 -16.24 -26.43 -2.06
N GLY A 602 -16.93 -25.88 -3.05
CA GLY A 602 -16.95 -24.44 -3.34
C GLY A 602 -18.23 -24.00 -4.04
N GLU A 603 -18.18 -22.85 -4.68
CA GLU A 603 -19.34 -22.20 -5.30
C GLU A 603 -19.15 -22.12 -6.82
N SER A 604 -20.24 -22.07 -7.59
CA SER A 604 -20.18 -21.90 -9.05
C SER A 604 -19.60 -20.52 -9.41
N VAL A 605 -18.75 -20.45 -10.44
CA VAL A 605 -18.25 -19.16 -10.95
C VAL A 605 -19.32 -18.55 -11.88
N PRO A 606 -19.82 -17.32 -11.61
CA PRO A 606 -20.70 -16.60 -12.52
C PRO A 606 -20.11 -16.40 -13.92
N THR A 607 -20.94 -16.58 -14.94
CA THR A 607 -20.62 -16.25 -16.34
C THR A 607 -20.68 -14.74 -16.64
N GLU A 608 -21.25 -13.95 -15.72
CA GLU A 608 -21.27 -12.48 -15.78
C GLU A 608 -19.98 -11.88 -15.20
N SER A 609 -19.94 -10.57 -14.95
CA SER A 609 -18.78 -9.93 -14.35
C SER A 609 -18.53 -10.41 -12.92
N LEU A 610 -17.26 -10.58 -12.55
CA LEU A 610 -16.83 -10.81 -11.15
C LEU A 610 -16.33 -9.53 -10.48
N GLU A 611 -16.48 -8.38 -11.15
CA GLU A 611 -15.98 -7.09 -10.68
C GLU A 611 -16.72 -6.64 -9.42
N GLY A 612 -16.03 -6.63 -8.28
CA GLY A 612 -16.59 -6.26 -6.97
C GLY A 612 -17.56 -7.31 -6.42
N HIS A 613 -17.44 -8.58 -6.83
CA HIS A 613 -18.28 -9.67 -6.33
C HIS A 613 -17.70 -10.24 -5.03
N ASP A 614 -18.55 -10.77 -4.13
CA ASP A 614 -18.12 -11.55 -2.96
C ASP A 614 -17.13 -12.65 -3.36
N SER A 615 -16.06 -12.80 -2.58
CA SER A 615 -14.95 -13.70 -2.86
C SER A 615 -15.41 -15.16 -2.89
N LEU A 616 -15.33 -15.78 -4.06
CA LEU A 616 -15.85 -17.13 -4.29
C LEU A 616 -14.83 -18.22 -3.93
N PRO A 617 -15.23 -19.31 -3.23
CA PRO A 617 -14.40 -20.49 -3.02
C PRO A 617 -14.26 -21.30 -4.33
N ILE A 618 -13.10 -21.15 -4.98
CA ILE A 618 -12.81 -21.65 -6.33
C ILE A 618 -11.57 -22.56 -6.42
N ALA A 619 -11.04 -23.06 -5.30
CA ALA A 619 -9.99 -24.08 -5.31
C ALA A 619 -10.39 -25.31 -6.15
N GLY A 620 -9.45 -25.82 -6.95
CA GLY A 620 -9.66 -26.90 -7.92
C GLY A 620 -10.28 -26.47 -9.25
N HIS A 621 -10.60 -25.18 -9.47
CA HIS A 621 -11.03 -24.69 -10.78
C HIS A 621 -9.85 -24.64 -11.77
N ALA A 622 -10.11 -24.78 -13.07
CA ALA A 622 -9.09 -24.53 -14.10
C ALA A 622 -8.58 -23.09 -14.03
N GLY A 623 -7.26 -22.92 -13.92
CA GLY A 623 -6.68 -21.64 -13.54
C GLY A 623 -5.40 -21.77 -12.74
N TYR A 624 -4.99 -20.70 -12.06
CA TYR A 624 -3.82 -20.68 -11.18
C TYR A 624 -3.93 -19.56 -10.13
N ALA A 625 -3.06 -19.56 -9.12
CA ALA A 625 -2.96 -18.48 -8.15
C ALA A 625 -1.52 -17.95 -8.07
N PHE A 626 -1.37 -16.63 -7.87
CA PHE A 626 -0.08 -15.97 -7.63
C PHE A 626 -0.14 -15.27 -6.26
N SER A 627 0.64 -15.77 -5.29
CA SER A 627 0.56 -15.38 -3.87
C SER A 627 1.84 -15.75 -3.09
N LYS A 628 2.07 -15.09 -1.96
CA LYS A 628 3.01 -15.55 -0.92
C LYS A 628 2.22 -16.27 0.16
N VAL A 629 2.39 -17.58 0.30
CA VAL A 629 1.64 -18.40 1.25
C VAL A 629 2.45 -18.59 2.52
N LEU A 630 2.07 -17.90 3.58
CA LEU A 630 2.66 -18.06 4.91
C LEU A 630 2.10 -19.32 5.61
N VAL A 631 2.92 -19.92 6.48
CA VAL A 631 2.51 -21.02 7.36
C VAL A 631 2.88 -20.80 8.82
N ASP A 632 2.05 -21.30 9.73
CA ASP A 632 2.35 -21.36 11.16
C ASP A 632 3.16 -22.61 11.54
N ALA A 633 3.54 -22.72 12.81
CA ALA A 633 4.31 -23.85 13.35
C ALA A 633 3.54 -25.20 13.36
N GLN A 634 2.29 -25.24 12.91
CA GLN A 634 1.51 -26.46 12.70
C GLN A 634 1.40 -26.82 11.21
N GLY A 635 1.89 -25.97 10.31
CA GLY A 635 1.78 -26.12 8.86
C GLY A 635 0.45 -25.63 8.29
N ASN A 636 -0.36 -24.90 9.06
CA ASN A 636 -1.59 -24.29 8.53
C ASN A 636 -1.20 -23.19 7.54
N ARG A 637 -1.80 -23.20 6.35
CA ARG A 637 -1.52 -22.24 5.26
C ARG A 637 -2.46 -21.04 5.32
N HIS A 638 -2.01 -19.92 4.74
CA HIS A 638 -2.75 -18.64 4.68
C HIS A 638 -2.99 -17.99 6.05
N VAL A 639 -2.07 -18.20 6.99
CA VAL A 639 -2.08 -17.54 8.30
C VAL A 639 -1.67 -16.07 8.19
N PRO A 640 -2.18 -15.17 9.04
CA PRO A 640 -1.72 -13.79 9.10
C PRO A 640 -0.25 -13.72 9.53
N HIS A 641 0.46 -12.69 9.10
CA HIS A 641 1.92 -12.60 9.23
C HIS A 641 2.47 -12.69 10.65
N TYR A 642 1.70 -12.30 11.68
CA TYR A 642 2.13 -12.38 13.08
C TYR A 642 2.22 -13.83 13.61
N ARG A 643 1.49 -14.78 12.99
CA ARG A 643 1.51 -16.21 13.34
C ARG A 643 2.49 -17.02 12.51
N ALA A 644 3.07 -16.42 11.47
CA ALA A 644 3.87 -17.12 10.49
C ALA A 644 5.28 -17.43 11.03
N VAL A 645 5.76 -18.63 10.73
CA VAL A 645 7.15 -19.05 11.02
C VAL A 645 7.91 -19.49 9.77
N ASP A 646 7.22 -19.68 8.65
CA ASP A 646 7.80 -20.10 7.38
C ASP A 646 6.93 -19.66 6.18
N ILE A 647 7.45 -19.78 4.96
CA ILE A 647 6.75 -19.52 3.69
C ILE A 647 6.66 -20.83 2.92
N ALA A 648 5.45 -21.32 2.63
CA ALA A 648 5.25 -22.54 1.85
C ALA A 648 5.50 -22.34 0.35
N SER A 649 5.26 -21.14 -0.18
CA SER A 649 5.51 -20.79 -1.59
C SER A 649 5.42 -19.28 -1.80
N ASP A 650 6.27 -18.72 -2.67
CA ASP A 650 6.11 -17.34 -3.18
C ASP A 650 6.25 -17.31 -4.70
N ASN A 651 5.14 -17.51 -5.40
CA ASN A 651 5.06 -17.54 -6.86
C ASN A 651 4.51 -16.24 -7.47
N ARG A 652 4.47 -15.14 -6.71
CA ARG A 652 3.96 -13.84 -7.17
C ARG A 652 4.73 -13.32 -8.39
N ILE A 653 4.10 -12.49 -9.21
CA ILE A 653 4.69 -12.07 -10.49
C ILE A 653 5.68 -10.92 -10.26
N ALA A 654 6.97 -11.22 -10.30
CA ALA A 654 8.08 -10.28 -10.13
C ALA A 654 8.03 -9.10 -11.14
N PRO A 655 8.55 -7.91 -10.82
CA PRO A 655 8.49 -6.75 -11.69
C PRO A 655 9.28 -6.94 -12.99
N GLY A 656 8.68 -6.57 -14.13
CA GLY A 656 9.25 -6.76 -15.46
C GLY A 656 9.25 -8.22 -15.95
N SER A 657 8.68 -9.16 -15.18
CA SER A 657 8.64 -10.58 -15.54
C SER A 657 7.39 -10.97 -16.32
N ASN A 658 7.46 -12.11 -17.00
CA ASN A 658 6.32 -12.77 -17.62
C ASN A 658 6.23 -14.24 -17.21
N VAL A 659 5.09 -14.63 -16.66
CA VAL A 659 4.75 -16.02 -16.35
C VAL A 659 3.82 -16.61 -17.42
N ARG A 660 3.68 -17.94 -17.42
CA ARG A 660 2.75 -18.66 -18.30
C ARG A 660 2.04 -19.76 -17.52
N THR A 661 0.75 -19.94 -17.81
CA THR A 661 -0.04 -21.08 -17.35
C THR A 661 -0.55 -21.88 -18.54
N GLN A 662 -0.79 -23.18 -18.33
CA GLN A 662 -1.29 -24.09 -19.36
C GLN A 662 -2.54 -24.81 -18.83
N HIS A 663 -3.56 -24.92 -19.66
CA HIS A 663 -4.84 -25.57 -19.33
C HIS A 663 -5.33 -26.36 -20.54
N GLU A 664 -6.00 -27.48 -20.31
CA GLU A 664 -6.61 -28.29 -21.36
C GLU A 664 -8.07 -28.56 -21.06
N PHE A 665 -8.91 -28.53 -22.09
CA PHE A 665 -10.35 -28.82 -22.00
C PHE A 665 -10.76 -29.90 -23.00
N SER A 666 -11.65 -30.80 -22.58
CA SER A 666 -12.26 -31.78 -23.47
C SER A 666 -13.32 -31.14 -24.35
N ILE A 667 -13.23 -31.36 -25.66
CA ILE A 667 -14.20 -30.94 -26.68
C ILE A 667 -15.20 -32.09 -26.92
N PRO A 668 -16.48 -31.95 -26.53
CA PRO A 668 -17.50 -32.96 -26.80
C PRO A 668 -17.75 -33.15 -28.30
N GLN A 669 -18.08 -34.39 -28.70
CA GLN A 669 -18.38 -34.70 -30.10
C GLN A 669 -19.54 -33.83 -30.62
N GLY A 670 -19.30 -33.08 -31.70
CA GLY A 670 -20.26 -32.15 -32.30
C GLY A 670 -20.17 -30.71 -31.79
N CYS A 671 -19.32 -30.44 -30.81
CA CYS A 671 -18.91 -29.09 -30.43
C CYS A 671 -17.78 -28.64 -31.38
N THR A 672 -17.99 -27.55 -32.13
CA THR A 672 -17.12 -27.18 -33.28
C THR A 672 -16.54 -25.77 -33.23
N SER A 673 -16.94 -24.98 -32.24
CA SER A 673 -16.52 -23.60 -32.07
C SER A 673 -16.90 -23.10 -30.69
N GLY A 674 -16.13 -22.17 -30.14
CA GLY A 674 -16.45 -21.59 -28.84
C GLY A 674 -15.68 -20.33 -28.48
N GLN A 675 -15.65 -20.04 -27.18
CA GLN A 675 -14.88 -18.96 -26.59
C GLN A 675 -14.12 -19.47 -25.36
N ILE A 676 -12.87 -19.07 -25.24
CA ILE A 676 -12.08 -19.13 -24.01
C ILE A 676 -12.07 -17.74 -23.38
N THR A 677 -12.25 -17.69 -22.06
CA THR A 677 -12.03 -16.48 -21.27
C THR A 677 -10.99 -16.78 -20.20
N ALA A 678 -9.99 -15.90 -20.08
CA ALA A 678 -9.05 -15.85 -18.97
C ALA A 678 -9.31 -14.57 -18.18
N ARG A 679 -9.76 -14.69 -16.93
CA ARG A 679 -10.03 -13.58 -16.01
C ARG A 679 -8.95 -13.56 -14.94
N LEU A 680 -8.26 -12.44 -14.76
CA LEU A 680 -7.32 -12.24 -13.66
C LEU A 680 -8.03 -11.43 -12.57
N LEU A 681 -8.22 -12.06 -11.42
CA LEU A 681 -8.85 -11.48 -10.25
C LEU A 681 -7.78 -11.02 -9.26
N TYR A 682 -8.00 -9.89 -8.59
CA TYR A 682 -7.29 -9.50 -7.38
C TYR A 682 -8.18 -9.74 -6.17
N ARG A 683 -7.65 -10.51 -5.20
CA ARG A 683 -8.29 -10.83 -3.93
C ARG A 683 -7.47 -10.21 -2.80
N PRO A 684 -7.98 -9.17 -2.10
CA PRO A 684 -7.24 -8.51 -1.02
C PRO A 684 -7.05 -9.37 0.23
N VAL A 685 -8.01 -10.26 0.54
CA VAL A 685 -8.09 -11.03 1.79
C VAL A 685 -8.53 -12.48 1.53
N PRO A 686 -7.91 -13.50 2.17
CA PRO A 686 -8.32 -14.89 2.06
C PRO A 686 -9.71 -15.13 2.67
N ILE A 687 -10.52 -15.94 1.98
CA ILE A 687 -11.85 -16.35 2.43
C ILE A 687 -11.80 -17.01 3.83
N SER A 688 -10.74 -17.76 4.11
CA SER A 688 -10.48 -18.43 5.39
C SER A 688 -10.36 -17.46 6.57
N LEU A 689 -9.90 -16.23 6.36
CA LEU A 689 -9.78 -15.21 7.40
C LEU A 689 -11.00 -14.28 7.45
N ALA A 690 -11.58 -13.97 6.29
CA ALA A 690 -12.73 -13.07 6.18
C ALA A 690 -14.05 -13.69 6.67
N LYS A 691 -14.40 -14.92 6.23
CA LYS A 691 -15.70 -15.53 6.57
C LYS A 691 -15.89 -15.75 8.10
N PRO A 692 -14.88 -16.14 8.90
CA PRO A 692 -15.03 -16.21 10.37
C PRO A 692 -15.18 -14.85 11.05
N ARG A 693 -14.52 -13.80 10.53
CA ARG A 693 -14.52 -12.45 11.11
C ARG A 693 -15.71 -11.58 10.67
N GLY A 694 -16.44 -12.00 9.64
CA GLY A 694 -17.52 -11.21 9.05
C GLY A 694 -16.99 -9.99 8.29
N TRP A 695 -15.76 -10.09 7.75
CA TRP A 695 -15.17 -9.04 6.92
C TRP A 695 -15.77 -9.06 5.52
N GLU A 696 -15.91 -7.88 4.91
CA GLU A 696 -16.11 -7.76 3.48
C GLU A 696 -14.88 -8.34 2.75
N ALA A 697 -15.12 -9.21 1.77
CA ALA A 697 -14.07 -9.83 0.97
C ALA A 697 -14.56 -9.89 -0.48
N LEU A 698 -14.06 -8.98 -1.31
CA LEU A 698 -14.45 -8.85 -2.72
C LEU A 698 -13.31 -9.26 -3.65
N ASP A 699 -13.66 -9.93 -4.74
CA ASP A 699 -12.78 -10.14 -5.89
C ASP A 699 -12.95 -8.99 -6.90
N TYR A 700 -11.84 -8.53 -7.49
CA TYR A 700 -11.84 -7.46 -8.51
C TYR A 700 -11.23 -7.96 -9.80
N VAL A 701 -11.85 -7.68 -10.96
CA VAL A 701 -11.34 -8.11 -12.28
C VAL A 701 -10.34 -7.08 -12.77
N ILE A 702 -9.04 -7.39 -12.68
CA ILE A 702 -7.97 -6.45 -13.06
C ILE A 702 -7.53 -6.61 -14.51
N ALA A 703 -7.78 -7.78 -15.11
CA ALA A 703 -7.58 -8.01 -16.54
C ALA A 703 -8.49 -9.14 -17.05
N THR A 704 -8.89 -9.06 -18.32
CA THR A 704 -9.59 -10.15 -19.02
C THR A 704 -9.03 -10.30 -20.43
N SER A 705 -8.81 -11.53 -20.86
CA SER A 705 -8.43 -11.88 -22.23
C SER A 705 -9.38 -12.94 -22.77
N GLN A 706 -9.69 -12.87 -24.07
CA GLN A 706 -10.63 -13.79 -24.72
C GLN A 706 -10.12 -14.19 -26.11
N SER A 707 -10.36 -15.44 -26.49
CA SER A 707 -10.20 -15.91 -27.88
C SER A 707 -11.35 -16.83 -28.26
N SER A 708 -11.72 -16.80 -29.54
CA SER A 708 -12.48 -17.91 -30.13
C SER A 708 -11.55 -19.10 -30.43
N TRP A 709 -12.14 -20.29 -30.47
CA TRP A 709 -11.51 -21.55 -30.87
C TRP A 709 -12.45 -22.35 -31.78
#